data_AF-A0A484BEB8-F1
#
_entry.id   AF-A0A484BEB8-F1
#
_cell.length_a   1.000
_cell.length_b   1.000
_cell.length_c   1.000
_cell.angle_alpha   90.00
_cell.angle_beta   90.00
_cell.angle_gamma   90.00
#
_symmetry.space_group_name_H-M   'P 1'
#
loop_
_entity.id
_entity.type
_entity.pdbx_description
1 polymer ?
#
loop_
_entity_poly.entity_id
_entity_poly.type
_entity_poly.pdbx_seq_one_letter_code
_entity_poly.pdbx_strand_id
1 'polypeptide(L)'
;MTVVRRRLRRQSLKDFLGALYSHRRFSLEKLRHFQQLQNRRQLMCAFLLLAIGFLAITAAVLVKVFQPYDLIFKWKLVMAENGEIFNLWAKPPVDLYIKIYLFNITNAEAFLAGREKLQVEEVGPYVYKELMTHENITFNDNNTMSTTPSHPLVWQEHLSEGRREDDEVVMLNIAMLAISHLTADRNYFFVRLPMQGLFASTKSEPIVRMTAREFMFGFPSTLATLGNTLLPNWISFEKVGLIDRMYDFSTDFETFHTGVPDPAISGLYATYRGETTLPQWEGDHCSNIEYASDGTKFKSFIQPNETVKFFRKSMCRPINLYRDGEERTFGSLKGYNYVFEENAFDNGAINEANKCFCRHGDCQPVGLIDVTDCYYGFPISLSFPHFMNGDVGLVENITGMQPDPEKHSTAFVIQPESGLPLSLSVKVQINMHFKDLQNYPQVSQFSHLTAPMLWFEIMMPKLPDELDTRFNFYLNLLPLVNPLGFWGALVLGVGLLVYAITRATLHMSSFTRQATNISDGKYARANLLQNLTGSGGIIGNGNQVYNPCELKLLDDVPTAKKHVIIRGTSDEEAYQERRQSAYALELEPALSDAESSDEGNESDTVTLSRNSTTSSSCIEVEHDDDDICIDCFDDNGLEVTVDAASTSSSSSSSKPGAKHQLGVSLASSGYASSPASSSSSSNELSGSNSKTGWMPYAHPEKFDGTTGMTKHV
;
A
#
# COMPACT_ATOMS: atom_id res chain seq x y z
N MET A 1 5.96 -71.82 -93.37
CA MET A 1 6.08 -71.64 -91.90
C MET A 1 6.61 -70.27 -91.46
N THR A 2 7.37 -69.53 -92.28
CA THR A 2 8.23 -68.39 -91.84
C THR A 2 7.50 -67.09 -91.45
N VAL A 3 6.30 -66.83 -91.97
CA VAL A 3 5.55 -65.58 -91.75
C VAL A 3 4.99 -65.48 -90.32
N VAL A 4 4.49 -66.59 -89.77
CA VAL A 4 3.79 -66.64 -88.46
C VAL A 4 4.74 -66.25 -87.31
N ARG A 5 5.98 -66.75 -87.30
CA ARG A 5 6.99 -66.39 -86.29
C ARG A 5 7.34 -64.89 -86.27
N ARG A 6 7.19 -64.16 -87.38
CA ARG A 6 7.42 -62.71 -87.43
C ARG A 6 6.24 -61.88 -86.89
N ARG A 7 4.98 -62.36 -86.99
CA ARG A 7 3.82 -61.70 -86.34
C ARG A 7 3.84 -61.91 -84.82
N LEU A 8 4.05 -63.14 -84.34
CA LEU A 8 4.06 -63.45 -82.90
C LEU A 8 5.10 -62.65 -82.11
N ARG A 9 6.34 -62.51 -82.62
CA ARG A 9 7.36 -61.65 -81.99
C ARG A 9 6.99 -60.17 -81.96
N ARG A 10 6.24 -59.65 -82.94
CA ARG A 10 5.78 -58.25 -82.95
C ARG A 10 4.60 -58.00 -82.01
N GLN A 11 3.74 -59.00 -81.80
CA GLN A 11 2.66 -58.92 -80.82
C GLN A 11 3.25 -58.92 -79.39
N SER A 12 4.01 -59.96 -79.05
CA SER A 12 4.65 -60.11 -77.74
C SER A 12 5.52 -58.90 -77.34
N LEU A 13 6.25 -58.28 -78.28
CA LEU A 13 7.02 -57.06 -78.00
C LEU A 13 6.11 -55.85 -77.71
N LYS A 14 4.98 -55.70 -78.41
CA LYS A 14 3.99 -54.64 -78.12
C LYS A 14 3.35 -54.84 -76.75
N ASP A 15 2.99 -56.08 -76.42
CA ASP A 15 2.32 -56.41 -75.15
C ASP A 15 3.28 -56.20 -73.96
N PHE A 16 4.56 -56.59 -74.12
CA PHE A 16 5.60 -56.34 -73.12
C PHE A 16 5.95 -54.85 -72.96
N LEU A 17 6.00 -54.08 -74.07
CA LEU A 17 6.16 -52.62 -74.01
C LEU A 17 4.94 -51.92 -73.40
N GLY A 18 3.72 -52.42 -73.67
CA GLY A 18 2.48 -51.95 -73.06
C GLY A 18 2.46 -52.19 -71.54
N ALA A 19 2.86 -53.38 -71.10
CA ALA A 19 3.01 -53.71 -69.69
C ALA A 19 4.07 -52.81 -68.99
N LEU A 20 5.24 -52.62 -69.61
CA LEU A 20 6.27 -51.71 -69.11
C LEU A 20 5.81 -50.25 -69.05
N TYR A 21 5.04 -49.79 -70.05
CA TYR A 21 4.50 -48.43 -70.07
C TYR A 21 3.41 -48.23 -69.00
N SER A 22 2.54 -49.22 -68.81
CA SER A 22 1.54 -49.26 -67.74
C SER A 22 2.19 -49.25 -66.36
N HIS A 23 3.19 -50.11 -66.13
CA HIS A 23 3.91 -50.18 -64.86
C HIS A 23 4.70 -48.89 -64.56
N ARG A 24 5.35 -48.28 -65.57
CA ARG A 24 5.97 -46.95 -65.43
C ARG A 24 4.94 -45.87 -65.11
N ARG A 25 3.77 -45.90 -65.76
CA ARG A 25 2.68 -44.93 -65.53
C ARG A 25 2.13 -45.03 -64.11
N PHE A 26 1.81 -46.23 -63.64
CA PHE A 26 1.33 -46.49 -62.28
C PHE A 26 2.37 -46.10 -61.21
N SER A 27 3.66 -46.36 -61.48
CA SER A 27 4.78 -45.92 -60.63
C SER A 27 4.89 -44.39 -60.58
N LEU A 28 4.79 -43.70 -61.73
CA LEU A 28 4.77 -42.23 -61.83
C LEU A 28 3.54 -41.60 -61.15
N GLU A 29 2.38 -42.24 -61.25
CA GLU A 29 1.14 -41.77 -60.62
C GLU A 29 1.21 -41.93 -59.09
N LYS A 30 1.77 -43.04 -58.57
CA LYS A 30 2.11 -43.15 -57.14
C LYS A 30 3.14 -42.12 -56.70
N LEU A 31 4.22 -41.90 -57.45
CA LEU A 31 5.24 -40.88 -57.14
C LEU A 31 4.65 -39.47 -57.07
N ARG A 32 3.78 -39.09 -58.03
CA ARG A 32 3.03 -37.83 -57.99
C ARG A 32 2.13 -37.75 -56.76
N HIS A 33 1.43 -38.83 -56.41
CA HIS A 33 0.54 -38.84 -55.26
C HIS A 33 1.30 -38.68 -53.93
N PHE A 34 2.49 -39.28 -53.82
CA PHE A 34 3.40 -39.04 -52.69
C PHE A 34 3.92 -37.60 -52.66
N GLN A 35 4.37 -37.04 -53.79
CA GLN A 35 4.79 -35.63 -53.87
C GLN A 35 3.65 -34.65 -53.53
N GLN A 36 2.41 -34.93 -53.96
CA GLN A 36 1.23 -34.12 -53.63
C GLN A 36 0.89 -34.18 -52.14
N LEU A 37 0.97 -35.36 -51.50
CA LEU A 37 0.80 -35.50 -50.05
C LEU A 37 1.91 -34.78 -49.27
N GLN A 38 3.17 -34.89 -49.72
CA GLN A 38 4.32 -34.22 -49.13
C GLN A 38 4.22 -32.69 -49.25
N ASN A 39 3.82 -32.17 -50.41
CA ASN A 39 3.59 -30.73 -50.62
C ASN A 39 2.41 -30.22 -49.78
N ARG A 40 1.29 -30.96 -49.68
CA ARG A 40 0.18 -30.62 -48.78
C ARG A 40 0.66 -30.53 -47.32
N ARG A 41 1.44 -31.51 -46.85
CA ARG A 41 2.01 -31.49 -45.49
C ARG A 41 2.94 -30.30 -45.26
N GLN A 42 3.76 -29.93 -46.25
CA GLN A 42 4.64 -28.77 -46.16
C GLN A 42 3.89 -27.43 -46.15
N LEU A 43 2.84 -27.26 -46.97
CA LEU A 43 1.95 -26.08 -46.91
C LEU A 43 1.25 -26.00 -45.55
N MET A 44 0.67 -27.10 -45.05
CA MET A 44 0.01 -27.13 -43.73
C MET A 44 0.98 -26.75 -42.60
N CYS A 45 2.23 -27.24 -42.63
CA CYS A 45 3.25 -26.79 -41.67
C CYS A 45 3.58 -25.29 -41.80
N ALA A 46 3.60 -24.71 -43.01
CA ALA A 46 3.82 -23.27 -43.19
C ALA A 46 2.63 -22.44 -42.66
N PHE A 47 1.39 -22.83 -42.95
CA PHE A 47 0.20 -22.18 -42.40
C PHE A 47 0.12 -22.27 -40.88
N LEU A 48 0.47 -23.41 -40.28
CA LEU A 48 0.56 -23.55 -38.81
C LEU A 48 1.63 -22.63 -38.21
N LEU A 49 2.81 -22.52 -38.82
CA LEU A 49 3.85 -21.59 -38.37
C LEU A 49 3.44 -20.12 -38.50
N LEU A 50 2.71 -19.75 -39.55
CA LEU A 50 2.12 -18.41 -39.70
C LEU A 50 1.06 -18.13 -38.63
N ALA A 51 0.17 -19.09 -38.35
CA ALA A 51 -0.86 -18.96 -37.33
C ALA A 51 -0.25 -18.83 -35.92
N ILE A 52 0.74 -19.66 -35.57
CA ILE A 52 1.45 -19.56 -34.29
C ILE A 52 2.24 -18.24 -34.20
N GLY A 53 2.88 -17.81 -35.29
CA GLY A 53 3.59 -16.52 -35.35
C GLY A 53 2.66 -15.32 -35.13
N PHE A 54 1.47 -15.34 -35.74
CA PHE A 54 0.43 -14.33 -35.51
C PHE A 54 -0.09 -14.37 -34.07
N LEU A 55 -0.40 -15.56 -33.54
CA LEU A 55 -0.86 -15.73 -32.16
C LEU A 55 0.17 -15.21 -31.13
N ALA A 56 1.46 -15.44 -31.36
CA ALA A 56 2.53 -14.91 -30.52
C ALA A 56 2.61 -13.37 -30.57
N ILE A 57 2.41 -12.75 -31.74
CA ILE A 57 2.33 -11.29 -31.85
C ILE A 57 1.07 -10.76 -31.15
N THR A 58 -0.09 -11.40 -31.29
CA THR A 58 -1.29 -10.99 -30.53
C THR A 58 -1.09 -11.15 -29.02
N ALA A 59 -0.39 -12.20 -28.57
CA ALA A 59 -0.04 -12.37 -27.17
C ALA A 59 0.91 -11.27 -26.67
N ALA A 60 1.90 -10.84 -27.47
CA ALA A 60 2.75 -9.70 -27.14
C ALA A 60 1.93 -8.41 -26.99
N VAL A 61 1.00 -8.14 -27.91
CA VAL A 61 0.09 -6.98 -27.81
C VAL A 61 -0.78 -7.08 -26.56
N LEU A 62 -1.36 -8.25 -26.25
CA LEU A 62 -2.16 -8.46 -25.03
C LEU A 62 -1.34 -8.23 -23.75
N VAL A 63 -0.11 -8.75 -23.66
CA VAL A 63 0.79 -8.49 -22.52
C VAL A 63 1.11 -6.99 -22.38
N LYS A 64 1.28 -6.28 -23.51
CA LYS A 64 1.57 -4.83 -23.48
C LYS A 64 0.34 -3.96 -23.15
N VAL A 65 -0.87 -4.42 -23.46
CA VAL A 65 -2.14 -3.71 -23.19
C VAL A 65 -2.65 -3.99 -21.78
N PHE A 66 -2.67 -5.25 -21.35
CA PHE A 66 -3.20 -5.64 -20.03
C PHE A 66 -2.17 -5.56 -18.91
N GLN A 67 -0.86 -5.56 -19.23
CA GLN A 67 0.23 -5.46 -18.26
C GLN A 67 0.03 -6.40 -17.04
N PRO A 68 0.04 -7.73 -17.23
CA PRO A 68 -0.47 -8.70 -16.25
C PRO A 68 0.18 -8.59 -14.85
N TYR A 69 1.45 -8.18 -14.75
CA TYR A 69 2.06 -7.87 -13.45
C TYR A 69 1.29 -6.78 -12.68
N ASP A 70 0.95 -5.66 -13.33
CA ASP A 70 0.34 -4.49 -12.68
C ASP A 70 -1.08 -4.79 -12.21
N LEU A 71 -1.81 -5.66 -12.92
CA LEU A 71 -3.12 -6.19 -12.49
C LEU A 71 -2.98 -7.09 -11.26
N ILE A 72 -2.03 -8.03 -11.26
CA ILE A 72 -1.78 -8.95 -10.15
C ILE A 72 -1.29 -8.19 -8.90
N PHE A 73 -0.41 -7.20 -9.08
CA PHE A 73 0.11 -6.37 -8.01
C PHE A 73 -0.99 -5.50 -7.38
N LYS A 74 -1.80 -4.81 -8.19
CA LYS A 74 -2.96 -4.04 -7.69
C LYS A 74 -3.98 -4.92 -6.97
N TRP A 75 -4.27 -6.11 -7.48
CA TRP A 75 -5.13 -7.08 -6.80
C TRP A 75 -4.52 -7.56 -5.47
N LYS A 76 -3.21 -7.82 -5.41
CA LYS A 76 -2.49 -8.19 -4.18
C LYS A 76 -2.43 -7.08 -3.11
N LEU A 77 -2.65 -5.82 -3.47
CA LEU A 77 -2.75 -4.70 -2.52
C LEU A 77 -4.14 -4.56 -1.88
N VAL A 78 -5.18 -5.17 -2.44
CA VAL A 78 -6.53 -5.10 -1.87
C VAL A 78 -6.62 -5.95 -0.60
N MET A 79 -7.11 -5.36 0.48
CA MET A 79 -7.43 -6.08 1.71
C MET A 79 -8.69 -6.91 1.47
N ALA A 80 -8.51 -8.22 1.39
CA ALA A 80 -9.57 -9.21 1.31
C ALA A 80 -9.39 -10.24 2.43
N GLU A 81 -10.47 -10.90 2.83
CA GLU A 81 -10.42 -11.98 3.82
C GLU A 81 -9.45 -13.09 3.39
N ASN A 82 -8.58 -13.54 4.30
CA ASN A 82 -7.45 -14.45 4.04
C ASN A 82 -6.40 -13.93 3.03
N GLY A 83 -6.49 -12.67 2.60
CA GLY A 83 -5.53 -12.03 1.70
C GLY A 83 -4.15 -11.85 2.34
N GLU A 84 -3.10 -11.95 1.52
CA GLU A 84 -1.71 -11.87 2.01
C GLU A 84 -1.37 -10.52 2.65
N ILE A 85 -1.71 -9.42 1.99
CA ILE A 85 -1.48 -8.07 2.52
C ILE A 85 -2.36 -7.80 3.76
N PHE A 86 -3.56 -8.36 3.80
CA PHE A 86 -4.48 -8.29 4.93
C PHE A 86 -3.90 -9.00 6.16
N ASN A 87 -3.41 -10.23 6.01
CA ASN A 87 -2.78 -10.98 7.10
C ASN A 87 -1.52 -10.27 7.64
N LEU A 88 -0.74 -9.65 6.76
CA LEU A 88 0.46 -8.87 7.13
C LEU A 88 0.14 -7.54 7.80
N TRP A 89 -0.96 -6.89 7.43
CA TRP A 89 -1.48 -5.69 8.11
C TRP A 89 -2.11 -6.04 9.47
N ALA A 90 -2.89 -7.12 9.53
CA ALA A 90 -3.59 -7.55 10.74
C ALA A 90 -2.64 -8.01 11.85
N LYS A 91 -1.56 -8.70 11.48
CA LYS A 91 -0.50 -9.12 12.41
C LYS A 91 0.88 -8.97 11.75
N PRO A 92 1.48 -7.77 11.77
CA PRO A 92 2.79 -7.51 11.20
C PRO A 92 3.88 -8.41 11.83
N PRO A 93 4.54 -9.30 11.06
CA PRO A 93 5.57 -10.19 11.59
C PRO A 93 6.92 -9.47 11.60
N VAL A 94 6.99 -8.34 12.33
CA VAL A 94 8.15 -7.45 12.41
C VAL A 94 8.55 -7.18 13.87
N ASP A 95 9.82 -6.86 14.09
CA ASP A 95 10.34 -6.48 15.41
C ASP A 95 10.21 -4.97 15.61
N LEU A 96 9.07 -4.54 16.18
CA LEU A 96 8.88 -3.17 16.68
C LEU A 96 9.40 -3.06 18.12
N TYR A 97 10.14 -2.00 18.41
CA TYR A 97 10.63 -1.69 19.75
C TYR A 97 10.25 -0.26 20.14
N ILE A 98 9.82 -0.06 21.38
CA ILE A 98 9.83 1.27 22.01
C ILE A 98 11.02 1.35 22.97
N LYS A 99 11.92 2.30 22.74
CA LYS A 99 13.00 2.69 23.68
C LYS A 99 12.56 3.95 24.41
N ILE A 100 12.73 3.98 25.72
CA ILE A 100 12.27 5.09 26.58
C ILE A 100 13.47 5.64 27.36
N TYR A 101 13.57 6.95 27.44
CA TYR A 101 14.62 7.70 28.12
C TYR A 101 13.96 8.68 29.10
N LEU A 102 14.27 8.57 30.38
CA LEU A 102 13.68 9.36 31.46
C LEU A 102 14.59 10.56 31.79
N PHE A 103 14.00 11.72 32.10
CA PHE A 103 14.73 12.90 32.57
C PHE A 103 14.81 12.91 34.10
N ASN A 104 15.82 12.24 34.64
CA ASN A 104 16.07 12.09 36.08
C ASN A 104 16.54 13.41 36.70
N ILE A 105 15.85 13.91 37.73
CA ILE A 105 16.09 15.23 38.32
C ILE A 105 17.21 15.17 39.37
N THR A 106 18.33 15.83 39.10
CA THR A 106 19.53 15.72 39.96
C THR A 106 19.56 16.72 41.12
N ASN A 107 18.92 17.89 40.99
CA ASN A 107 19.03 18.99 41.95
C ASN A 107 17.72 19.40 42.65
N ALA A 108 16.78 18.46 42.83
CA ALA A 108 15.42 18.71 43.32
C ALA A 108 15.32 19.67 44.53
N GLU A 109 16.13 19.49 45.58
CA GLU A 109 16.13 20.35 46.77
C GLU A 109 16.61 21.79 46.50
N ALA A 110 17.51 21.99 45.53
CA ALA A 110 18.01 23.30 45.14
C ALA A 110 16.97 24.04 44.27
N PHE A 111 16.37 23.33 43.31
CA PHE A 111 15.29 23.83 42.47
C PHE A 111 14.05 24.23 43.30
N LEU A 112 13.52 23.34 44.15
CA LEU A 112 12.31 23.62 44.94
C LEU A 112 12.50 24.76 45.97
N ALA A 113 13.75 25.05 46.33
CA ALA A 113 14.13 26.17 47.20
C ALA A 113 14.43 27.48 46.42
N GLY A 114 14.24 27.51 45.09
CA GLY A 114 14.51 28.67 44.24
C GLY A 114 15.98 29.09 44.16
N ARG A 115 16.91 28.16 44.40
CA ARG A 115 18.36 28.42 44.39
C ARG A 115 19.00 28.18 43.02
N GLU A 116 18.44 27.28 42.21
CA GLU A 116 18.99 26.83 40.93
C GLU A 116 17.88 26.57 39.91
N LYS A 117 18.20 26.62 38.61
CA LYS A 117 17.35 26.07 37.54
C LYS A 117 17.22 24.55 37.70
N LEU A 118 16.15 23.97 37.18
CA LEU A 118 15.98 22.51 37.16
C LEU A 118 17.12 21.86 36.36
N GLN A 119 17.83 20.91 36.98
CA GLN A 119 18.83 20.07 36.34
C GLN A 119 18.27 18.66 36.14
N VAL A 120 18.40 18.14 34.92
CA VAL A 120 18.02 16.77 34.57
C VAL A 120 19.16 16.04 33.86
N GLU A 121 19.23 14.73 34.07
CA GLU A 121 20.13 13.80 33.41
C GLU A 121 19.30 12.76 32.64
N GLU A 122 19.72 12.40 31.43
CA GLU A 122 19.05 11.38 30.63
C GLU A 122 19.39 9.98 31.14
N VAL A 123 18.36 9.20 31.46
CA VAL A 123 18.49 7.83 31.96
C VAL A 123 17.69 6.87 31.08
N GLY A 124 18.39 6.00 30.36
CA GLY A 124 17.83 4.97 29.49
C GLY A 124 18.95 4.17 28.82
N PRO A 125 18.64 3.46 27.72
CA PRO A 125 17.30 3.17 27.23
C PRO A 125 16.60 2.09 28.08
N TYR A 126 15.31 2.28 28.36
CA TYR A 126 14.41 1.21 28.81
C TYR A 126 13.67 0.67 27.58
N VAL A 127 13.90 -0.59 27.20
CA VAL A 127 13.44 -1.13 25.91
C VAL A 127 12.35 -2.19 26.09
N TYR A 128 11.26 -2.00 25.36
CA TYR A 128 10.16 -2.96 25.24
C TYR A 128 9.92 -3.29 23.77
N LYS A 129 9.57 -4.55 23.47
CA LYS A 129 9.06 -4.96 22.16
C LYS A 129 7.56 -4.69 22.10
N GLU A 130 7.11 -3.99 21.07
CA GLU A 130 5.69 -3.70 20.81
C GLU A 130 5.10 -4.82 19.94
N LEU A 131 4.08 -5.51 20.44
CA LEU A 131 3.38 -6.55 19.69
C LEU A 131 2.13 -5.98 19.01
N MET A 132 2.32 -5.12 18.01
CA MET A 132 1.22 -4.50 17.28
C MET A 132 0.34 -5.55 16.56
N THR A 133 -0.97 -5.46 16.77
CA THR A 133 -2.00 -6.32 16.18
C THR A 133 -3.32 -5.57 16.03
N HIS A 134 -4.06 -5.94 14.98
CA HIS A 134 -5.43 -5.51 14.73
C HIS A 134 -6.37 -6.67 15.07
N GLU A 135 -7.15 -6.54 16.15
CA GLU A 135 -8.04 -7.59 16.66
C GLU A 135 -9.50 -7.38 16.21
N ASN A 136 -10.32 -8.42 16.34
CA ASN A 136 -11.78 -8.37 16.10
C ASN A 136 -12.20 -7.78 14.74
N ILE A 137 -11.43 -8.07 13.68
CA ILE A 137 -11.60 -7.38 12.39
C ILE A 137 -12.91 -7.79 11.70
N THR A 138 -13.70 -6.81 11.27
CA THR A 138 -14.94 -6.99 10.49
C THR A 138 -14.88 -6.22 9.18
N PHE A 139 -15.11 -6.90 8.05
CA PHE A 139 -15.27 -6.24 6.75
C PHE A 139 -16.67 -5.64 6.61
N ASN A 140 -16.75 -4.42 6.06
CA ASN A 140 -17.97 -3.62 5.96
C ASN A 140 -18.39 -3.42 4.49
N ASP A 141 -19.70 -3.39 4.21
CA ASP A 141 -20.28 -3.25 2.86
C ASP A 141 -19.82 -1.99 2.10
N ASN A 142 -19.33 -0.97 2.81
CA ASN A 142 -18.84 0.30 2.25
C ASN A 142 -17.36 0.27 1.78
N ASN A 143 -16.76 -0.92 1.62
CA ASN A 143 -15.34 -1.12 1.28
C ASN A 143 -14.36 -0.61 2.36
N THR A 144 -14.74 -0.77 3.63
CA THR A 144 -13.84 -0.57 4.78
C THR A 144 -13.76 -1.84 5.62
N MET A 145 -12.83 -1.88 6.57
CA MET A 145 -12.72 -2.91 7.60
C MET A 145 -12.50 -2.24 8.95
N SER A 146 -13.27 -2.64 9.97
CA SER A 146 -13.19 -2.12 11.33
C SER A 146 -12.46 -3.09 12.26
N THR A 147 -11.75 -2.60 13.28
CA THR A 147 -10.89 -3.39 14.17
C THR A 147 -10.71 -2.72 15.55
N THR A 148 -10.26 -3.50 16.54
CA THR A 148 -9.73 -3.01 17.82
C THR A 148 -8.20 -3.10 17.82
N PRO A 149 -7.46 -2.00 17.98
CA PRO A 149 -5.99 -2.05 18.05
C PRO A 149 -5.51 -2.66 19.37
N SER A 150 -4.44 -3.46 19.30
CA SER A 150 -3.86 -4.20 20.44
C SER A 150 -2.33 -4.21 20.32
N HIS A 151 -1.64 -3.60 21.29
CA HIS A 151 -0.19 -3.36 21.26
C HIS A 151 0.49 -3.66 22.62
N PRO A 152 0.40 -4.88 23.17
CA PRO A 152 1.07 -5.19 24.44
C PRO A 152 2.59 -5.05 24.34
N LEU A 153 3.20 -4.49 25.39
CA LEU A 153 4.64 -4.26 25.51
C LEU A 153 5.34 -5.38 26.29
N VAL A 154 6.48 -5.87 25.78
CA VAL A 154 7.26 -6.95 26.39
C VAL A 154 8.70 -6.50 26.65
N TRP A 155 9.11 -6.44 27.93
CA TRP A 155 10.44 -5.99 28.37
C TRP A 155 11.61 -6.71 27.66
N GLN A 156 12.67 -5.96 27.30
CA GLN A 156 13.86 -6.44 26.60
C GLN A 156 15.14 -6.07 27.37
N GLU A 157 15.45 -6.81 28.45
CA GLU A 157 16.65 -6.61 29.30
C GLU A 157 17.94 -6.48 28.47
N HIS A 158 18.11 -7.35 27.47
CA HIS A 158 19.31 -7.40 26.61
C HIS A 158 19.48 -6.21 25.65
N LEU A 159 18.45 -5.39 25.45
CA LEU A 159 18.51 -4.15 24.66
C LEU A 159 18.52 -2.89 25.53
N SER A 160 18.26 -3.03 26.83
CA SER A 160 18.16 -1.92 27.78
C SER A 160 19.51 -1.52 28.39
N GLU A 161 20.62 -1.89 27.76
CA GLU A 161 22.01 -1.54 28.15
C GLU A 161 22.38 -1.81 29.63
N GLY A 162 21.69 -2.76 30.28
CA GLY A 162 21.86 -3.10 31.69
C GLY A 162 20.96 -2.34 32.67
N ARG A 163 20.11 -1.42 32.18
CA ARG A 163 19.00 -0.80 32.91
C ARG A 163 17.94 -1.82 33.29
N ARG A 164 17.14 -1.49 34.31
CA ARG A 164 16.10 -2.36 34.85
C ARG A 164 14.81 -1.62 35.13
N GLU A 165 13.70 -2.34 35.06
CA GLU A 165 12.38 -1.81 35.42
C GLU A 165 12.33 -1.25 36.87
N ASP A 166 13.13 -1.81 37.77
CA ASP A 166 13.28 -1.41 39.18
C ASP A 166 14.38 -0.36 39.46
N ASP A 167 15.00 0.23 38.42
CA ASP A 167 15.97 1.33 38.60
C ASP A 167 15.29 2.55 39.28
N GLU A 168 15.85 3.01 40.41
CA GLU A 168 15.36 4.20 41.12
C GLU A 168 15.68 5.50 40.34
N VAL A 169 14.66 6.33 40.13
CA VAL A 169 14.75 7.63 39.47
C VAL A 169 14.02 8.72 40.27
N VAL A 170 14.49 9.96 40.15
CA VAL A 170 13.90 11.16 40.78
C VAL A 170 13.06 11.90 39.74
N MET A 171 11.74 11.76 39.83
CA MET A 171 10.80 12.19 38.78
C MET A 171 9.72 13.15 39.30
N LEU A 172 9.03 13.80 38.38
CA LEU A 172 7.88 14.67 38.69
C LEU A 172 6.71 13.89 39.28
N ASN A 173 6.09 14.43 40.33
CA ASN A 173 4.80 13.93 40.82
C ASN A 173 3.66 14.44 39.92
N ILE A 174 3.46 13.75 38.80
CA ILE A 174 2.48 14.10 37.74
C ILE A 174 1.11 14.43 38.34
N ALA A 175 0.60 13.60 39.25
CA ALA A 175 -0.72 13.79 39.84
C ALA A 175 -0.81 15.07 40.69
N MET A 176 0.18 15.34 41.56
CA MET A 176 0.18 16.56 42.39
C MET A 176 0.32 17.82 41.54
N LEU A 177 1.20 17.78 40.52
CA LEU A 177 1.46 18.91 39.62
C LEU A 177 0.25 19.20 38.71
N ALA A 178 -0.38 18.16 38.13
CA ALA A 178 -1.57 18.32 37.31
C ALA A 178 -2.77 18.84 38.12
N ILE A 179 -3.04 18.28 39.32
CA ILE A 179 -4.10 18.77 40.21
C ILE A 179 -3.83 20.24 40.59
N SER A 180 -2.58 20.60 40.89
CA SER A 180 -2.21 21.99 41.22
C SER A 180 -2.46 22.95 40.06
N HIS A 181 -2.08 22.58 38.83
CA HIS A 181 -2.37 23.36 37.61
C HIS A 181 -3.87 23.54 37.40
N LEU A 182 -4.63 22.45 37.34
CA LEU A 182 -6.08 22.47 37.03
C LEU A 182 -6.93 23.21 38.08
N THR A 183 -6.36 23.47 39.26
CA THR A 183 -7.01 24.15 40.38
C THR A 183 -6.42 25.52 40.74
N ALA A 184 -5.34 25.98 40.07
CA ALA A 184 -4.66 27.24 40.38
C ALA A 184 -5.58 28.47 40.31
N ASP A 185 -6.42 28.53 39.27
CA ASP A 185 -7.38 29.62 39.02
C ASP A 185 -8.76 29.39 39.67
N ARG A 186 -8.91 28.30 40.44
CA ARG A 186 -10.19 27.97 41.09
C ARG A 186 -10.32 28.66 42.44
N ASN A 187 -11.56 28.79 42.95
CA ASN A 187 -11.83 29.54 44.17
C ASN A 187 -10.99 29.04 45.37
N TYR A 188 -10.29 29.98 46.01
CA TYR A 188 -9.34 29.70 47.10
C TYR A 188 -9.94 28.87 48.22
N PHE A 189 -11.09 29.29 48.77
CA PHE A 189 -11.69 28.67 49.96
C PHE A 189 -12.33 27.29 49.70
N PHE A 190 -12.85 27.04 48.49
CA PHE A 190 -13.61 25.82 48.19
C PHE A 190 -12.81 24.76 47.42
N VAL A 191 -11.67 25.12 46.81
CA VAL A 191 -10.83 24.18 46.05
C VAL A 191 -9.40 24.18 46.55
N ARG A 192 -8.71 25.33 46.50
CA ARG A 192 -7.25 25.37 46.72
C ARG A 192 -6.85 25.08 48.16
N LEU A 193 -7.52 25.67 49.15
CA LEU A 193 -7.23 25.43 50.57
C LEU A 193 -7.48 23.96 50.96
N PRO A 194 -8.59 23.31 50.54
CA PRO A 194 -8.74 21.85 50.65
C PRO A 194 -7.62 21.04 49.99
N MET A 195 -7.17 21.39 48.77
CA MET A 195 -6.07 20.69 48.10
C MET A 195 -4.72 20.88 48.79
N GLN A 196 -4.43 22.08 49.31
CA GLN A 196 -3.23 22.33 50.13
C GLN A 196 -3.25 21.54 51.44
N GLY A 197 -4.41 21.48 52.11
CA GLY A 197 -4.61 20.63 53.28
C GLY A 197 -4.43 19.14 52.97
N LEU A 198 -4.93 18.68 51.82
CA LEU A 198 -4.72 17.33 51.32
C LEU A 198 -3.23 17.03 51.13
N PHE A 199 -2.51 17.79 50.30
CA PHE A 199 -1.07 17.58 50.04
C PHE A 199 -0.23 17.60 51.32
N ALA A 200 -0.56 18.47 52.28
CA ALA A 200 0.09 18.50 53.58
C ALA A 200 -0.21 17.24 54.42
N SER A 201 -1.44 16.73 54.40
CA SER A 201 -1.83 15.52 55.13
C SER A 201 -1.25 14.22 54.54
N THR A 202 -1.16 14.12 53.22
CA THR A 202 -0.54 12.98 52.50
C THR A 202 0.98 13.06 52.45
N LYS A 203 1.57 14.20 52.85
CA LYS A 203 2.99 14.54 52.66
C LYS A 203 3.41 14.42 51.19
N SER A 204 2.55 14.86 50.27
CA SER A 204 2.85 14.83 48.85
C SER A 204 3.90 15.89 48.51
N GLU A 205 5.02 15.44 47.95
CA GLU A 205 6.08 16.28 47.41
C GLU A 205 5.95 16.34 45.87
N PRO A 206 6.33 17.46 45.22
CA PRO A 206 6.12 17.66 43.78
C PRO A 206 7.17 16.97 42.91
N ILE A 207 8.28 16.55 43.51
CA ILE A 207 9.34 15.72 42.93
C ILE A 207 9.52 14.56 43.90
N VAL A 208 9.59 13.33 43.41
CA VAL A 208 9.59 12.10 44.22
C VAL A 208 10.55 11.07 43.66
N ARG A 209 11.08 10.19 44.52
CA ARG A 209 11.74 8.95 44.11
C ARG A 209 10.70 7.87 43.82
N MET A 210 10.86 7.17 42.71
CA MET A 210 10.10 5.97 42.33
C MET A 210 10.95 5.12 41.37
N THR A 211 10.51 3.90 41.05
CA THR A 211 11.15 3.10 39.99
C THR A 211 10.77 3.59 38.60
N ALA A 212 11.63 3.33 37.61
CA ALA A 212 11.35 3.64 36.21
C ALA A 212 10.00 3.07 35.73
N ARG A 213 9.67 1.84 36.14
CA ARG A 213 8.40 1.17 35.81
C ARG A 213 7.18 1.85 36.41
N GLU A 214 7.26 2.28 37.68
CA GLU A 214 6.17 3.02 38.34
C GLU A 214 5.89 4.35 37.63
N PHE A 215 6.91 5.03 37.10
CA PHE A 215 6.72 6.26 36.32
C PHE A 215 6.09 6.01 34.96
N MET A 216 6.56 4.97 34.25
CA MET A 216 6.10 4.65 32.89
C MET A 216 4.69 4.06 32.86
N PHE A 217 4.44 3.03 33.67
CA PHE A 217 3.19 2.25 33.66
C PHE A 217 2.21 2.64 34.78
N GLY A 218 2.65 3.54 35.66
CA GLY A 218 1.86 4.09 36.75
C GLY A 218 1.87 3.22 38.01
N PHE A 219 1.69 3.89 39.14
CA PHE A 219 1.57 3.29 40.46
C PHE A 219 0.23 3.69 41.11
N PRO A 220 -0.36 2.84 41.97
CA PRO A 220 -1.55 3.18 42.72
C PRO A 220 -1.20 4.20 43.81
N SER A 221 -1.30 5.49 43.47
CA SER A 221 -1.05 6.58 44.42
C SER A 221 -2.30 6.92 45.22
N THR A 222 -2.14 7.20 46.51
CA THR A 222 -3.23 7.69 47.39
C THR A 222 -3.94 8.91 46.81
N LEU A 223 -3.22 9.74 46.04
CA LEU A 223 -3.75 10.94 45.40
C LEU A 223 -4.62 10.63 44.18
N ALA A 224 -4.30 9.58 43.40
CA ALA A 224 -5.15 9.10 42.30
C ALA A 224 -6.43 8.44 42.85
N THR A 225 -6.31 7.54 43.84
CA THR A 225 -7.46 6.92 44.50
C THR A 225 -8.40 7.97 45.14
N LEU A 226 -7.84 9.02 45.72
CA LEU A 226 -8.63 10.12 46.29
C LEU A 226 -9.20 11.07 45.24
N GLY A 227 -8.49 11.28 44.11
CA GLY A 227 -9.02 11.97 42.93
C GLY A 227 -10.31 11.31 42.42
N ASN A 228 -10.28 9.99 42.25
CA ASN A 228 -11.44 9.20 41.82
C ASN A 228 -12.63 9.25 42.80
N THR A 229 -12.39 9.42 44.11
CA THR A 229 -13.47 9.45 45.12
C THR A 229 -13.99 10.84 45.44
N LEU A 230 -13.17 11.90 45.28
CA LEU A 230 -13.61 13.29 45.48
C LEU A 230 -14.14 13.94 44.20
N LEU A 231 -13.59 13.59 43.03
CA LEU A 231 -13.86 14.22 41.74
C LEU A 231 -14.05 13.18 40.61
N PRO A 232 -14.94 12.18 40.76
CA PRO A 232 -15.10 11.05 39.83
C PRO A 232 -15.44 11.44 38.38
N ASN A 233 -15.98 12.64 38.16
CA ASN A 233 -16.32 13.16 36.83
C ASN A 233 -15.15 13.89 36.14
N TRP A 234 -14.01 14.09 36.82
CA TRP A 234 -12.82 14.77 36.30
C TRP A 234 -11.56 13.89 36.34
N ILE A 235 -11.46 12.98 37.30
CA ILE A 235 -10.38 11.99 37.41
C ILE A 235 -11.04 10.63 37.68
N SER A 236 -10.80 9.65 36.82
CA SER A 236 -11.39 8.30 36.89
C SER A 236 -10.32 7.19 36.78
N PHE A 237 -9.06 7.54 37.04
CA PHE A 237 -7.88 6.73 36.73
C PHE A 237 -7.24 6.22 38.03
N GLU A 238 -7.29 4.91 38.28
CA GLU A 238 -6.72 4.30 39.50
C GLU A 238 -5.17 4.33 39.53
N LYS A 239 -4.56 4.55 38.37
CA LYS A 239 -3.12 4.65 38.11
C LYS A 239 -2.85 5.86 37.20
N VAL A 240 -1.66 6.44 37.33
CA VAL A 240 -1.18 7.54 36.47
C VAL A 240 0.15 7.10 35.87
N GLY A 241 0.14 6.66 34.61
CA GLY A 241 1.33 6.24 33.87
C GLY A 241 1.28 6.77 32.44
N LEU A 242 2.36 7.41 31.99
CA LEU A 242 2.39 8.07 30.67
C LEU A 242 2.35 7.05 29.51
N ILE A 243 3.08 5.95 29.65
CA ILE A 243 3.14 4.87 28.67
C ILE A 243 1.87 4.03 28.77
N ASP A 244 1.37 3.78 29.98
CA ASP A 244 0.09 3.10 30.20
C ASP A 244 -1.07 3.82 29.47
N ARG A 245 -1.15 5.16 29.59
CA ARG A 245 -2.15 5.96 28.86
C ARG A 245 -1.96 5.92 27.34
N MET A 246 -0.71 5.85 26.90
CA MET A 246 -0.35 5.83 25.47
C MET A 246 -0.78 4.52 24.78
N TYR A 247 -0.84 3.42 25.53
CA TYR A 247 -1.20 2.07 25.06
C TYR A 247 -2.56 1.55 25.59
N ASP A 248 -3.35 2.40 26.27
CA ASP A 248 -4.71 2.11 26.76
C ASP A 248 -5.74 2.11 25.61
N PHE A 249 -5.88 1.02 24.87
CA PHE A 249 -6.84 0.91 23.75
C PHE A 249 -8.26 0.48 24.16
N SER A 250 -8.58 0.50 25.46
CA SER A 250 -9.82 -0.06 26.05
C SER A 250 -11.15 0.49 25.53
N THR A 251 -11.12 1.65 24.85
CA THR A 251 -12.28 2.35 24.29
C THR A 251 -12.10 2.72 22.82
N ASP A 252 -11.13 2.09 22.13
CA ASP A 252 -10.78 2.40 20.75
C ASP A 252 -11.31 1.36 19.77
N PHE A 253 -11.76 1.87 18.63
CA PHE A 253 -11.99 1.10 17.43
C PHE A 253 -11.61 1.96 16.23
N GLU A 254 -11.07 1.31 15.22
CA GLU A 254 -10.45 1.95 14.06
C GLU A 254 -11.04 1.34 12.80
N THR A 255 -11.19 2.13 11.74
CA THR A 255 -11.74 1.67 10.46
C THR A 255 -10.85 2.11 9.33
N PHE A 256 -10.44 1.17 8.47
CA PHE A 256 -9.47 1.35 7.41
C PHE A 256 -10.10 1.03 6.04
N HIS A 257 -9.62 1.67 4.98
CA HIS A 257 -10.05 1.37 3.62
C HIS A 257 -9.51 0.02 3.14
N THR A 258 -10.34 -0.82 2.50
CA THR A 258 -9.88 -2.10 1.94
C THR A 258 -9.05 -1.93 0.66
N GLY A 259 -9.20 -0.78 -0.03
CA GLY A 259 -8.58 -0.52 -1.32
C GLY A 259 -9.30 -1.18 -2.52
N VAL A 260 -10.51 -1.70 -2.34
CA VAL A 260 -11.35 -2.18 -3.46
C VAL A 260 -11.63 -1.11 -4.54
N PRO A 261 -12.03 0.14 -4.20
CA PRO A 261 -12.22 1.18 -5.21
C PRO A 261 -10.90 1.79 -5.73
N ASP A 262 -9.88 1.86 -4.88
CA ASP A 262 -8.51 2.28 -5.24
C ASP A 262 -7.47 1.54 -4.37
N PRO A 263 -6.65 0.65 -4.95
CA PRO A 263 -5.60 -0.05 -4.21
C PRO A 263 -4.54 0.87 -3.58
N ALA A 264 -4.41 2.13 -4.01
CA ALA A 264 -3.45 3.07 -3.42
C ALA A 264 -3.75 3.36 -1.94
N ILE A 265 -5.03 3.42 -1.55
CA ILE A 265 -5.47 3.74 -0.18
C ILE A 265 -5.69 2.52 0.73
N SER A 266 -5.32 1.32 0.27
CA SER A 266 -5.43 0.08 1.05
C SER A 266 -4.71 0.19 2.40
N GLY A 267 -5.41 -0.14 3.50
CA GLY A 267 -4.84 -0.10 4.85
C GLY A 267 -4.64 1.30 5.44
N LEU A 268 -5.19 2.35 4.84
CA LEU A 268 -5.20 3.71 5.41
C LEU A 268 -6.48 3.97 6.20
N TYR A 269 -6.39 4.82 7.24
CA TYR A 269 -7.53 5.20 8.08
C TYR A 269 -8.67 5.83 7.24
N ALA A 270 -9.87 5.32 7.47
CA ALA A 270 -11.13 5.95 7.10
C ALA A 270 -11.72 6.71 8.31
N THR A 271 -11.83 6.05 9.47
CA THR A 271 -12.31 6.67 10.72
C THR A 271 -11.62 6.11 11.98
N TYR A 272 -11.66 6.88 13.06
CA TYR A 272 -11.20 6.51 14.41
C TYR A 272 -12.32 6.84 15.39
N ARG A 273 -12.73 5.87 16.22
CA ARG A 273 -13.91 5.96 17.09
C ARG A 273 -15.22 6.34 16.34
N GLY A 274 -15.26 6.10 15.02
CA GLY A 274 -16.41 6.34 14.16
C GLY A 274 -16.35 7.62 13.32
N GLU A 275 -15.48 8.58 13.66
CA GLU A 275 -15.38 9.89 12.98
C GLU A 275 -14.13 10.00 12.09
N THR A 276 -14.20 10.86 11.06
CA THR A 276 -13.05 11.20 10.18
C THR A 276 -12.13 12.27 10.79
N THR A 277 -12.55 12.90 11.89
CA THR A 277 -11.87 14.00 12.57
C THR A 277 -11.67 13.72 14.06
N LEU A 278 -10.56 14.19 14.61
CA LEU A 278 -10.27 14.10 16.05
C LEU A 278 -11.02 15.19 16.83
N PRO A 279 -11.81 14.84 17.88
CA PRO A 279 -12.60 15.81 18.64
C PRO A 279 -11.77 16.78 19.50
N GLN A 280 -10.44 16.57 19.61
CA GLN A 280 -9.52 17.47 20.31
C GLN A 280 -9.19 18.75 19.54
N TRP A 281 -9.43 18.79 18.21
CA TRP A 281 -8.94 19.84 17.33
C TRP A 281 -10.05 20.43 16.46
N GLU A 282 -10.00 21.76 16.24
CA GLU A 282 -10.95 22.45 15.35
C GLU A 282 -10.45 22.49 13.91
N GLY A 283 -11.34 22.23 12.95
CA GLY A 283 -11.05 22.35 11.51
C GLY A 283 -10.24 21.18 10.90
N ASP A 284 -10.41 20.97 9.60
CA ASP A 284 -9.95 19.76 8.92
C ASP A 284 -8.41 19.61 8.94
N HIS A 285 -7.65 20.70 8.85
CA HIS A 285 -6.17 20.67 8.84
C HIS A 285 -5.59 20.02 10.12
N CYS A 286 -6.11 20.38 11.29
CA CYS A 286 -5.63 19.84 12.56
C CYS A 286 -6.28 18.49 12.95
N SER A 287 -7.52 18.25 12.51
CA SER A 287 -8.34 17.13 13.00
C SER A 287 -8.46 15.93 12.05
N ASN A 288 -8.38 16.11 10.72
CA ASN A 288 -8.74 15.07 9.75
C ASN A 288 -7.67 13.96 9.68
N ILE A 289 -8.06 12.75 10.07
CA ILE A 289 -7.22 11.54 10.04
C ILE A 289 -7.40 10.70 8.76
N GLU A 290 -8.35 11.06 7.90
CA GLU A 290 -8.65 10.32 6.67
C GLU A 290 -7.38 10.18 5.79
N TYR A 291 -7.15 8.98 5.27
CA TYR A 291 -5.94 8.58 4.53
C TYR A 291 -4.63 8.64 5.33
N ALA A 292 -4.67 8.69 6.67
CA ALA A 292 -3.49 8.46 7.49
C ALA A 292 -3.03 7.00 7.49
N SER A 293 -1.74 6.79 7.74
CA SER A 293 -1.15 5.50 8.09
C SER A 293 -0.97 5.36 9.61
N ASP A 294 -1.22 4.16 10.13
CA ASP A 294 -0.88 3.66 11.47
C ASP A 294 0.63 3.33 11.64
N GLY A 295 1.38 3.34 10.54
CA GLY A 295 2.77 2.92 10.44
C GLY A 295 3.00 1.48 9.96
N THR A 296 1.96 0.66 9.78
CA THR A 296 2.11 -0.70 9.20
C THR A 296 2.02 -0.67 7.68
N LYS A 297 1.13 0.17 7.14
CA LYS A 297 1.00 0.38 5.69
C LYS A 297 0.75 1.85 5.36
N PHE A 298 1.54 2.37 4.43
CA PHE A 298 1.39 3.70 3.85
C PHE A 298 0.71 3.61 2.48
N LYS A 299 0.39 4.79 1.91
CA LYS A 299 -0.19 4.92 0.57
C LYS A 299 0.70 4.21 -0.46
N SER A 300 0.09 3.53 -1.42
CA SER A 300 0.80 2.86 -2.52
C SER A 300 0.87 3.77 -3.75
N PHE A 301 1.88 3.59 -4.60
CA PHE A 301 2.14 4.41 -5.80
C PHE A 301 2.47 5.89 -5.52
N ILE A 302 3.18 6.17 -4.41
CA ILE A 302 3.48 7.54 -3.93
C ILE A 302 4.28 8.34 -4.97
N GLN A 303 3.85 9.56 -5.28
CA GLN A 303 4.56 10.45 -6.21
C GLN A 303 5.69 11.25 -5.52
N PRO A 304 6.75 11.68 -6.23
CA PRO A 304 7.91 12.36 -5.62
C PRO A 304 7.60 13.65 -4.85
N ASN A 305 6.50 14.34 -5.19
CA ASN A 305 6.07 15.60 -4.56
C ASN A 305 4.79 15.41 -3.71
N GLU A 306 4.44 14.17 -3.36
CA GLU A 306 3.23 13.83 -2.60
C GLU A 306 3.53 13.70 -1.10
N THR A 307 2.68 14.30 -0.27
CA THR A 307 2.72 14.13 1.19
C THR A 307 2.01 12.86 1.61
N VAL A 308 2.49 12.25 2.70
CA VAL A 308 1.91 11.02 3.27
C VAL A 308 1.49 11.32 4.70
N LYS A 309 0.23 11.08 5.07
CA LYS A 309 -0.25 11.35 6.43
C LYS A 309 0.05 10.18 7.36
N PHE A 310 0.50 10.46 8.59
CA PHE A 310 0.73 9.48 9.66
C PHE A 310 -0.10 9.84 10.89
N PHE A 311 -0.70 8.84 11.53
CA PHE A 311 -1.44 8.99 12.78
C PHE A 311 -1.21 7.77 13.68
N ARG A 312 -0.95 8.03 14.96
CA ARG A 312 -1.15 7.09 16.06
C ARG A 312 -1.78 7.85 17.21
N LYS A 313 -2.59 7.17 18.02
CA LYS A 313 -3.16 7.70 19.27
C LYS A 313 -2.13 8.44 20.14
N SER A 314 -0.92 7.89 20.25
CA SER A 314 0.21 8.45 21.00
C SER A 314 0.66 9.85 20.55
N MET A 315 0.39 10.24 19.30
CA MET A 315 0.77 11.54 18.75
C MET A 315 -0.31 12.62 18.99
N CYS A 316 -1.52 12.23 19.41
CA CYS A 316 -2.71 13.07 19.60
C CYS A 316 -3.19 13.89 18.37
N ARG A 317 -2.43 13.95 17.27
CA ARG A 317 -2.79 14.58 15.98
C ARG A 317 -2.30 13.75 14.78
N PRO A 318 -2.95 13.86 13.60
CA PRO A 318 -2.34 13.45 12.33
C PRO A 318 -1.17 14.39 11.99
N ILE A 319 -0.05 13.85 11.49
CA ILE A 319 1.13 14.61 11.06
C ILE A 319 1.42 14.28 9.59
N ASN A 320 1.70 15.30 8.77
CA ASN A 320 2.12 15.06 7.39
C ASN A 320 3.61 14.69 7.34
N LEU A 321 3.93 13.74 6.47
CA LEU A 321 5.28 13.33 6.16
C LEU A 321 5.69 13.87 4.79
N TYR A 322 6.88 14.46 4.73
CA TYR A 322 7.50 14.98 3.52
C TYR A 322 8.72 14.12 3.17
N ARG A 323 8.91 13.86 1.87
CA ARG A 323 10.06 13.11 1.38
C ARG A 323 11.35 13.93 1.59
N ASP A 324 12.34 13.29 2.21
CA ASP A 324 13.71 13.80 2.31
C ASP A 324 14.64 13.06 1.32
N GLY A 325 15.45 13.82 0.59
CA GLY A 325 16.53 13.31 -0.23
C GLY A 325 16.20 12.38 -1.40
N GLU A 326 17.20 11.59 -1.77
CA GLU A 326 17.24 10.68 -2.92
C GLU A 326 16.90 9.22 -2.54
N GLU A 327 16.72 8.39 -3.57
CA GLU A 327 16.41 6.97 -3.42
C GLU A 327 17.59 6.23 -2.79
N ARG A 328 17.32 5.37 -1.79
CA ARG A 328 18.35 4.53 -1.16
C ARG A 328 17.88 3.08 -1.10
N THR A 329 18.86 2.17 -1.09
CA THR A 329 18.62 0.73 -0.99
C THR A 329 18.67 0.31 0.47
N PHE A 330 17.65 -0.41 0.93
CA PHE A 330 17.50 -0.95 2.28
C PHE A 330 17.13 -2.43 2.16
N GLY A 331 17.96 -3.32 2.70
CA GLY A 331 17.86 -4.75 2.37
C GLY A 331 18.12 -4.97 0.88
N SER A 332 17.18 -5.63 0.19
CA SER A 332 17.16 -5.75 -1.28
C SER A 332 16.13 -4.85 -1.97
N LEU A 333 15.45 -4.00 -1.21
CA LEU A 333 14.43 -3.06 -1.68
C LEU A 333 14.96 -1.62 -1.79
N LYS A 334 14.23 -0.81 -2.56
CA LYS A 334 14.46 0.63 -2.71
C LYS A 334 13.36 1.41 -2.00
N GLY A 335 13.75 2.49 -1.33
CA GLY A 335 12.81 3.38 -0.66
C GLY A 335 13.35 4.81 -0.55
N TYR A 336 12.48 5.69 -0.08
CA TYR A 336 12.80 7.08 0.22
C TYR A 336 12.67 7.33 1.72
N ASN A 337 13.49 8.25 2.23
CA ASN A 337 13.27 8.81 3.57
C ASN A 337 12.05 9.74 3.52
N TYR A 338 11.26 9.71 4.58
CA TYR A 338 10.22 10.69 4.88
C TYR A 338 10.40 11.17 6.32
N VAL A 339 10.21 12.47 6.55
CA VAL A 339 10.35 13.14 7.85
C VAL A 339 9.04 13.85 8.18
N PHE A 340 8.81 14.18 9.46
CA PHE A 340 7.71 15.06 9.85
C PHE A 340 7.80 16.41 9.14
N GLU A 341 6.65 17.01 8.83
CA GLU A 341 6.53 18.36 8.27
C GLU A 341 7.33 19.41 9.07
N GLU A 342 7.91 20.39 8.37
CA GLU A 342 8.51 21.54 9.03
C GLU A 342 7.47 22.20 9.96
N ASN A 343 7.88 22.50 11.19
CA ASN A 343 6.99 23.09 12.20
C ASN A 343 5.80 22.18 12.61
N ALA A 344 5.96 20.85 12.56
CA ALA A 344 4.96 19.87 13.05
C ALA A 344 4.48 20.07 14.51
N PHE A 345 5.28 20.76 15.34
CA PHE A 345 4.95 21.13 16.72
C PHE A 345 4.85 22.66 16.91
N ASP A 346 4.49 23.41 15.86
CA ASP A 346 4.14 24.83 15.96
C ASP A 346 2.67 25.02 16.39
N ASN A 347 2.42 26.13 17.07
CA ASN A 347 1.13 26.53 17.63
C ASN A 347 0.32 27.44 16.69
N GLY A 348 0.85 27.74 15.49
CA GLY A 348 0.32 28.73 14.56
C GLY A 348 1.10 30.05 14.49
N ALA A 349 2.22 30.19 15.21
CA ALA A 349 3.06 31.38 15.20
C ALA A 349 3.98 31.45 13.98
N ILE A 350 4.35 30.31 13.40
CA ILE A 350 5.17 30.22 12.18
C ILE A 350 4.30 29.86 10.97
N ASN A 351 3.42 28.87 11.12
CA ASN A 351 2.52 28.39 10.07
C ASN A 351 1.07 28.64 10.47
N GLU A 352 0.40 29.63 9.86
CA GLU A 352 -0.99 29.99 10.22
C GLU A 352 -2.00 28.83 10.10
N ALA A 353 -1.72 27.79 9.31
CA ALA A 353 -2.56 26.58 9.27
C ALA A 353 -2.56 25.82 10.61
N ASN A 354 -1.42 25.81 11.33
CA ASN A 354 -1.26 25.12 12.62
C ASN A 354 -1.93 25.85 13.80
N LYS A 355 -2.58 27.01 13.56
CA LYS A 355 -3.26 27.83 14.56
C LYS A 355 -4.41 27.11 15.29
N CYS A 356 -4.98 26.06 14.68
CA CYS A 356 -5.95 25.19 15.36
C CYS A 356 -5.35 24.26 16.43
N PHE A 357 -4.01 24.18 16.55
CA PHE A 357 -3.34 23.56 17.70
C PHE A 357 -3.17 24.53 18.89
N CYS A 358 -3.36 25.84 18.71
CA CYS A 358 -3.46 26.77 19.84
C CYS A 358 -4.84 26.71 20.51
N ARG A 359 -4.87 26.12 21.71
CA ARG A 359 -6.13 25.84 22.41
C ARG A 359 -6.71 27.07 23.09
N HIS A 360 -7.96 27.39 22.75
CA HIS A 360 -8.76 28.46 23.38
C HIS A 360 -8.09 29.86 23.40
N GLY A 361 -7.14 30.10 22.50
CA GLY A 361 -6.36 31.35 22.44
C GLY A 361 -5.16 31.43 23.40
N ASP A 362 -4.86 30.36 24.13
CA ASP A 362 -3.73 30.26 25.07
C ASP A 362 -2.65 29.34 24.47
N CYS A 363 -1.76 29.93 23.66
CA CYS A 363 -0.80 29.19 22.84
C CYS A 363 0.49 28.89 23.62
N GLN A 364 0.81 27.61 23.81
CA GLN A 364 2.10 27.17 24.37
C GLN A 364 3.28 27.59 23.46
N PRO A 365 4.52 27.74 23.97
CA PRO A 365 5.69 28.06 23.15
C PRO A 365 5.90 27.17 21.91
N VAL A 366 6.49 27.73 20.85
CA VAL A 366 6.78 27.02 19.59
C VAL A 366 7.65 25.78 19.86
N GLY A 367 7.34 24.68 19.19
CA GLY A 367 7.95 23.37 19.42
C GLY A 367 7.20 22.51 20.45
N LEU A 368 6.14 23.03 21.06
CA LEU A 368 5.20 22.28 21.91
C LEU A 368 3.83 22.18 21.23
N ILE A 369 3.19 21.02 21.36
CA ILE A 369 1.75 20.85 21.11
C ILE A 369 1.02 20.44 22.39
N ASP A 370 -0.09 21.11 22.70
CA ASP A 370 -0.92 20.87 23.88
C ASP A 370 -1.81 19.63 23.70
N VAL A 371 -1.43 18.50 24.31
CA VAL A 371 -2.14 17.22 24.18
C VAL A 371 -2.99 16.88 25.41
N THR A 372 -3.38 17.91 26.18
CA THR A 372 -4.09 17.78 27.46
C THR A 372 -5.32 16.85 27.38
N ASP A 373 -6.12 16.94 26.31
CA ASP A 373 -7.35 16.15 26.17
C ASP A 373 -7.11 14.68 25.78
N CYS A 374 -5.92 14.34 25.25
CA CYS A 374 -5.51 12.96 25.07
C CYS A 374 -5.00 12.34 26.39
N TYR A 375 -4.24 13.11 27.17
CA TYR A 375 -3.54 12.67 28.38
C TYR A 375 -4.24 13.12 29.67
N TYR A 376 -5.35 12.46 30.00
CA TYR A 376 -6.09 12.58 31.28
C TYR A 376 -6.68 13.97 31.60
N GLY A 377 -6.62 14.96 30.71
CA GLY A 377 -6.88 16.36 31.06
C GLY A 377 -5.74 17.00 31.86
N PHE A 378 -4.57 16.37 31.93
CA PHE A 378 -3.38 16.90 32.59
C PHE A 378 -2.60 17.80 31.61
N PRO A 379 -1.83 18.79 32.09
CA PRO A 379 -1.18 19.80 31.24
C PRO A 379 0.05 19.24 30.52
N ILE A 380 -0.17 18.32 29.59
CA ILE A 380 0.84 17.53 28.89
C ILE A 380 1.11 18.12 27.51
N SER A 381 2.39 18.20 27.15
CA SER A 381 2.84 18.74 25.87
C SER A 381 3.81 17.79 25.18
N LEU A 382 3.60 17.54 23.88
CA LEU A 382 4.56 16.80 23.06
C LEU A 382 5.55 17.76 22.37
N SER A 383 6.77 17.29 22.16
CA SER A 383 7.82 17.98 21.40
C SER A 383 8.75 16.97 20.73
N PHE A 384 9.72 17.44 19.93
CA PHE A 384 10.91 16.61 19.66
C PHE A 384 11.77 16.44 20.93
N PRO A 385 12.62 15.39 21.00
CA PRO A 385 13.56 15.21 22.10
C PRO A 385 14.51 16.40 22.31
N HIS A 386 14.80 16.69 23.59
CA HIS A 386 15.59 17.83 24.07
C HIS A 386 15.12 19.20 23.53
N PHE A 387 13.81 19.32 23.26
CA PHE A 387 13.17 20.51 22.66
C PHE A 387 13.80 20.95 21.32
N MET A 388 14.31 20.00 20.53
CA MET A 388 14.83 20.29 19.19
C MET A 388 13.77 21.02 18.34
N ASN A 389 14.20 22.07 17.62
CA ASN A 389 13.36 22.95 16.81
C ASN A 389 12.25 23.71 17.58
N GLY A 390 12.32 23.77 18.92
CA GLY A 390 11.45 24.59 19.75
C GLY A 390 12.04 25.95 20.12
N ASP A 391 11.26 26.72 20.89
CA ASP A 391 11.67 28.02 21.42
C ASP A 391 12.91 27.91 22.33
N VAL A 392 13.81 28.89 22.24
CA VAL A 392 15.09 28.94 22.96
C VAL A 392 14.90 28.86 24.47
N GLY A 393 13.80 29.43 25.00
CA GLY A 393 13.46 29.37 26.42
C GLY A 393 13.14 27.97 26.94
N LEU A 394 12.75 27.02 26.09
CA LEU A 394 12.54 25.63 26.47
C LEU A 394 13.88 24.94 26.79
N VAL A 395 14.91 25.24 26.00
CA VAL A 395 16.27 24.71 26.18
C VAL A 395 17.01 25.46 27.30
N GLU A 396 16.97 26.79 27.31
CA GLU A 396 17.76 27.58 28.26
C GLU A 396 17.26 27.53 29.71
N ASN A 397 15.97 27.27 29.95
CA ASN A 397 15.43 27.25 31.32
C ASN A 397 15.73 25.96 32.09
N ILE A 398 16.19 24.89 31.43
CA ILE A 398 16.49 23.59 32.04
C ILE A 398 17.91 23.16 31.68
N THR A 399 18.70 22.87 32.70
CA THR A 399 20.07 22.38 32.50
C THR A 399 20.04 20.88 32.25
N GLY A 400 20.65 20.45 31.14
CA GLY A 400 20.70 19.04 30.69
C GLY A 400 20.24 18.84 29.25
N MET A 401 19.42 19.75 28.72
CA MET A 401 18.92 19.72 27.33
C MET A 401 20.07 19.86 26.31
N GLN A 402 20.15 18.90 25.39
CA GLN A 402 21.18 18.80 24.34
C GLN A 402 20.54 18.39 22.99
N PRO A 403 19.82 19.29 22.30
CA PRO A 403 19.19 18.99 21.03
C PRO A 403 20.22 18.66 19.93
N ASP A 404 20.06 17.48 19.32
CA ASP A 404 20.95 16.93 18.29
C ASP A 404 20.11 16.38 17.13
N PRO A 405 20.16 16.98 15.92
CA PRO A 405 19.38 16.53 14.77
C PRO A 405 19.64 15.09 14.32
N GLU A 406 20.85 14.56 14.48
CA GLU A 406 21.17 13.18 14.07
C GLU A 406 20.55 12.16 15.05
N LYS A 407 20.45 12.53 16.33
CA LYS A 407 19.83 11.68 17.36
C LYS A 407 18.31 11.85 17.47
N HIS A 408 17.79 13.08 17.34
CA HIS A 408 16.43 13.42 17.79
C HIS A 408 15.41 13.62 16.65
N SER A 409 15.85 13.58 15.39
CA SER A 409 14.94 13.58 14.24
C SER A 409 14.15 12.27 14.11
N THR A 410 12.91 12.38 13.63
CA THR A 410 12.06 11.27 13.20
C THR A 410 12.33 10.94 11.73
N ALA A 411 12.41 9.66 11.38
CA ALA A 411 12.53 9.18 10.00
C ALA A 411 11.67 7.93 9.74
N PHE A 412 11.01 7.92 8.59
CA PHE A 412 10.28 6.79 8.02
C PHE A 412 10.93 6.42 6.69
N VAL A 413 11.29 5.15 6.47
CA VAL A 413 11.79 4.68 5.18
C VAL A 413 10.67 3.91 4.48
N ILE A 414 10.17 4.43 3.36
CA ILE A 414 8.97 3.90 2.70
C ILE A 414 9.29 3.47 1.25
N GLN A 415 8.83 2.27 0.91
CA GLN A 415 8.84 1.70 -0.44
C GLN A 415 7.64 2.29 -1.23
N PRO A 416 7.86 3.11 -2.28
CA PRO A 416 6.81 3.97 -2.83
C PRO A 416 5.75 3.25 -3.68
N GLU A 417 6.08 2.19 -4.41
CA GLU A 417 5.09 1.45 -5.21
C GLU A 417 4.09 0.69 -4.33
N SER A 418 4.55 0.13 -3.20
CA SER A 418 3.75 -0.72 -2.29
C SER A 418 3.25 -0.04 -1.02
N GLY A 419 3.82 1.12 -0.64
CA GLY A 419 3.57 1.76 0.65
C GLY A 419 4.12 0.97 1.85
N LEU A 420 5.10 0.09 1.64
CA LEU A 420 5.68 -0.75 2.70
C LEU A 420 6.75 0.02 3.50
N PRO A 421 6.70 0.03 4.85
CA PRO A 421 7.81 0.49 5.66
C PRO A 421 9.00 -0.48 5.57
N LEU A 422 10.20 0.06 5.31
CA LEU A 422 11.46 -0.69 5.27
C LEU A 422 12.28 -0.52 6.57
N SER A 423 12.13 0.62 7.24
CA SER A 423 12.72 0.97 8.52
C SER A 423 11.97 2.18 9.09
N LEU A 424 11.78 2.25 10.41
CA LEU A 424 11.07 3.33 11.10
C LEU A 424 11.85 3.77 12.34
N SER A 425 11.83 5.06 12.64
CA SER A 425 12.40 5.65 13.86
C SER A 425 11.62 6.93 14.19
N VAL A 426 10.57 6.81 15.01
CA VAL A 426 9.67 7.91 15.38
C VAL A 426 9.99 8.36 16.80
N LYS A 427 10.45 9.60 16.96
CA LYS A 427 10.97 10.14 18.22
C LYS A 427 10.14 11.31 18.73
N VAL A 428 9.63 11.20 19.96
CA VAL A 428 8.80 12.23 20.61
C VAL A 428 9.11 12.32 22.10
N GLN A 429 9.06 13.53 22.65
CA GLN A 429 9.22 13.83 24.07
C GLN A 429 7.88 14.24 24.69
N ILE A 430 7.66 13.80 25.93
CA ILE A 430 6.50 14.14 26.76
C ILE A 430 6.95 15.08 27.88
N ASN A 431 6.24 16.20 28.03
CA ASN A 431 6.53 17.28 28.96
C ASN A 431 5.27 17.65 29.77
N MET A 432 5.44 18.35 30.89
CA MET A 432 4.36 19.10 31.55
C MET A 432 4.57 20.60 31.34
N HIS A 433 3.61 21.31 30.77
CA HIS A 433 3.67 22.77 30.57
C HIS A 433 2.79 23.50 31.58
N PHE A 434 3.39 24.28 32.47
CA PHE A 434 2.67 24.91 33.58
C PHE A 434 2.31 26.38 33.32
N LYS A 435 1.10 26.77 33.74
CA LYS A 435 0.65 28.17 33.84
C LYS A 435 1.13 28.76 35.18
N ASP A 436 0.46 29.80 35.71
CA ASP A 436 0.89 30.37 36.98
C ASP A 436 0.59 29.46 38.19
N LEU A 437 1.67 28.93 38.80
CA LEU A 437 1.61 28.10 39.99
C LEU A 437 1.99 28.84 41.29
N GLN A 438 2.23 30.16 41.27
CA GLN A 438 2.45 30.96 42.50
C GLN A 438 1.31 30.79 43.52
N ASN A 439 0.11 30.50 43.01
CA ASN A 439 -1.10 30.18 43.76
C ASN A 439 -1.00 28.93 44.68
N TYR A 440 0.03 28.09 44.52
CA TYR A 440 0.34 26.93 45.35
C TYR A 440 1.82 26.96 45.79
N PRO A 441 2.15 27.34 47.05
CA PRO A 441 3.54 27.51 47.48
C PRO A 441 4.45 26.29 47.23
N GLN A 442 3.93 25.08 47.43
CA GLN A 442 4.65 23.80 47.25
C GLN A 442 5.09 23.53 45.80
N VAL A 443 4.43 24.10 44.80
CA VAL A 443 4.77 23.94 43.36
C VAL A 443 5.13 25.27 42.70
N SER A 444 5.29 26.35 43.46
CA SER A 444 5.50 27.71 42.95
C SER A 444 6.69 27.84 41.98
N GLN A 445 7.75 27.04 42.18
CA GLN A 445 8.94 27.02 41.32
C GLN A 445 8.69 26.43 39.91
N PHE A 446 7.58 25.72 39.71
CA PHE A 446 7.15 25.23 38.40
C PHE A 446 6.30 26.26 37.63
N SER A 447 6.02 27.44 38.20
CA SER A 447 5.21 28.47 37.52
C SER A 447 5.85 28.87 36.18
N HIS A 448 5.07 28.82 35.10
CA HIS A 448 5.50 29.09 33.72
C HIS A 448 6.64 28.18 33.18
N LEU A 449 6.94 27.04 33.81
CA LEU A 449 7.95 26.09 33.35
C LEU A 449 7.37 25.00 32.45
N THR A 450 8.11 24.60 31.41
CA THR A 450 7.87 23.36 30.66
C THR A 450 8.82 22.28 31.17
N ALA A 451 8.39 21.43 32.09
CA ALA A 451 9.25 20.40 32.69
C ALA A 451 9.23 19.11 31.84
N PRO A 452 10.36 18.65 31.28
CA PRO A 452 10.44 17.40 30.52
C PRO A 452 10.35 16.20 31.47
N MET A 453 9.78 15.09 30.98
CA MET A 453 9.56 13.89 31.78
C MET A 453 10.26 12.66 31.18
N LEU A 454 9.98 12.39 29.91
CA LEU A 454 10.60 11.32 29.15
C LEU A 454 10.59 11.65 27.67
N TRP A 455 11.45 11.01 26.90
CA TRP A 455 11.28 10.86 25.46
C TRP A 455 11.37 9.40 25.06
N PHE A 456 10.82 9.06 23.90
CA PHE A 456 10.80 7.70 23.40
C PHE A 456 11.05 7.64 21.89
N GLU A 457 11.62 6.52 21.46
CA GLU A 457 11.76 6.13 20.05
C GLU A 457 10.91 4.88 19.81
N ILE A 458 9.93 4.95 18.91
CA ILE A 458 9.30 3.76 18.30
C ILE A 458 10.11 3.40 17.06
N MET A 459 10.74 2.22 17.07
CA MET A 459 11.73 1.78 16.09
C MET A 459 11.32 0.47 15.40
N MET A 460 11.43 0.44 14.07
CA MET A 460 11.53 -0.77 13.26
C MET A 460 12.92 -0.75 12.61
N PRO A 461 13.92 -1.47 13.13
CA PRO A 461 15.31 -1.29 12.70
C PRO A 461 15.54 -1.69 11.24
N LYS A 462 14.91 -2.77 10.78
CA LYS A 462 14.86 -3.19 9.38
C LYS A 462 13.59 -4.00 9.10
N LEU A 463 13.25 -4.16 7.82
CA LEU A 463 12.36 -5.20 7.34
C LEU A 463 13.00 -6.59 7.59
N PRO A 464 12.28 -7.58 8.15
CA PRO A 464 12.77 -8.94 8.31
C PRO A 464 13.12 -9.61 6.98
N ASP A 465 14.14 -10.48 6.98
CA ASP A 465 14.75 -10.97 5.75
C ASP A 465 13.81 -11.84 4.88
N GLU A 466 12.83 -12.51 5.50
CA GLU A 466 11.74 -13.21 4.80
C GLU A 466 10.79 -12.25 4.08
N LEU A 467 10.47 -11.10 4.70
CA LEU A 467 9.64 -10.07 4.08
C LEU A 467 10.42 -9.36 2.97
N ASP A 468 11.67 -8.97 3.22
CA ASP A 468 12.55 -8.36 2.21
C ASP A 468 12.68 -9.24 0.97
N THR A 469 13.00 -10.53 1.15
CA THR A 469 13.10 -11.50 0.04
C THR A 469 11.78 -11.64 -0.75
N ARG A 470 10.64 -11.70 -0.06
CA ARG A 470 9.32 -11.84 -0.67
C ARG A 470 8.86 -10.58 -1.42
N PHE A 471 9.04 -9.41 -0.82
CA PHE A 471 8.69 -8.15 -1.47
C PHE A 471 9.67 -7.80 -2.59
N ASN A 472 10.95 -8.19 -2.50
CA ASN A 472 11.91 -8.12 -3.61
C ASN A 472 11.48 -8.99 -4.80
N PHE A 473 10.99 -10.21 -4.56
CA PHE A 473 10.37 -11.02 -5.60
C PHE A 473 9.18 -10.30 -6.25
N TYR A 474 8.31 -9.66 -5.47
CA TYR A 474 7.16 -8.91 -6.00
C TYR A 474 7.53 -7.60 -6.73
N LEU A 475 8.50 -6.84 -6.23
CA LEU A 475 8.76 -5.46 -6.66
C LEU A 475 9.93 -5.32 -7.64
N ASN A 476 10.90 -6.24 -7.63
CA ASN A 476 12.05 -6.20 -8.53
C ASN A 476 12.04 -7.34 -9.56
N LEU A 477 11.58 -8.56 -9.21
CA LEU A 477 11.62 -9.71 -10.12
C LEU A 477 10.34 -9.90 -10.95
N LEU A 478 9.15 -9.90 -10.33
CA LEU A 478 7.88 -10.05 -11.06
C LEU A 478 7.61 -8.98 -12.13
N PRO A 479 8.01 -7.69 -12.00
CA PRO A 479 7.79 -6.71 -13.07
C PRO A 479 8.50 -7.09 -14.37
N LEU A 480 9.58 -7.88 -14.31
CA LEU A 480 10.31 -8.35 -15.50
C LEU A 480 9.48 -9.30 -16.36
N VAL A 481 8.41 -9.91 -15.83
CA VAL A 481 7.48 -10.75 -16.61
C VAL A 481 6.81 -9.95 -17.73
N ASN A 482 6.48 -8.67 -17.51
CA ASN A 482 5.90 -7.80 -18.54
C ASN A 482 6.84 -7.61 -19.77
N PRO A 483 8.07 -7.07 -19.64
CA PRO A 483 8.98 -6.88 -20.76
C PRO A 483 9.53 -8.21 -21.33
N LEU A 484 9.83 -9.22 -20.50
CA LEU A 484 10.31 -10.52 -20.99
C LEU A 484 9.21 -11.26 -21.77
N GLY A 485 7.97 -11.23 -21.28
CA GLY A 485 6.81 -11.77 -21.98
C GLY A 485 6.55 -11.05 -23.31
N PHE A 486 6.56 -9.70 -23.29
CA PHE A 486 6.40 -8.89 -24.49
C PHE A 486 7.48 -9.16 -25.54
N TRP A 487 8.77 -8.99 -25.19
CA TRP A 487 9.87 -9.15 -26.14
C TRP A 487 10.04 -10.61 -26.57
N GLY A 488 9.86 -11.57 -25.66
CA GLY A 488 9.90 -13.00 -25.97
C GLY A 488 8.84 -13.40 -26.97
N ALA A 489 7.57 -13.03 -26.74
CA ALA A 489 6.47 -13.32 -27.65
C ALA A 489 6.60 -12.57 -29.00
N LEU A 490 7.08 -11.32 -28.99
CA LEU A 490 7.31 -10.54 -30.20
C LEU A 490 8.43 -11.14 -31.07
N VAL A 491 9.60 -11.44 -30.48
CA VAL A 491 10.74 -12.02 -31.21
C VAL A 491 10.43 -13.43 -31.71
N LEU A 492 9.74 -14.25 -30.90
CA LEU A 492 9.26 -15.56 -31.34
C LEU A 492 8.26 -15.43 -32.50
N GLY A 493 7.28 -14.53 -32.39
CA GLY A 493 6.27 -14.31 -33.42
C GLY A 493 6.86 -13.85 -34.74
N VAL A 494 7.67 -12.78 -34.71
CA VAL A 494 8.37 -12.27 -35.90
C VAL A 494 9.33 -13.33 -36.48
N GLY A 495 10.08 -14.04 -35.64
CA GLY A 495 10.97 -15.11 -36.07
C GLY A 495 10.23 -16.26 -36.78
N LEU A 496 9.08 -16.68 -36.25
CA LEU A 496 8.22 -17.70 -36.86
C LEU A 496 7.62 -17.23 -38.20
N LEU A 497 7.18 -15.96 -38.29
CA LEU A 497 6.70 -15.39 -39.55
C LEU A 497 7.81 -15.35 -40.61
N VAL A 498 8.99 -14.82 -40.27
CA VAL A 498 10.15 -14.76 -41.18
C VAL A 498 10.60 -16.16 -41.61
N TYR A 499 10.62 -17.13 -40.70
CA TYR A 499 10.94 -18.52 -41.02
C TYR A 499 9.89 -19.19 -41.92
N ALA A 500 8.59 -18.97 -41.67
CA ALA A 500 7.53 -19.49 -42.51
C ALA A 500 7.56 -18.88 -43.92
N ILE A 501 7.77 -17.57 -44.04
CA ILE A 501 7.89 -16.84 -45.30
C ILE A 501 9.11 -17.31 -46.10
N THR A 502 10.29 -17.36 -45.49
CA THR A 502 11.52 -17.84 -46.16
C THR A 502 11.42 -19.31 -46.57
N ARG A 503 10.81 -20.16 -45.76
CA ARG A 503 10.53 -21.57 -46.12
C ARG A 503 9.56 -21.66 -47.31
N ALA A 504 8.54 -20.81 -47.36
CA ALA A 504 7.59 -20.77 -48.47
C ALA A 504 8.21 -20.25 -49.77
N THR A 505 9.04 -19.19 -49.73
CA THR A 505 9.71 -18.65 -50.93
C THR A 505 10.82 -19.57 -51.44
N LEU A 506 11.55 -20.28 -50.57
CA LEU A 506 12.50 -21.32 -50.97
C LEU A 506 11.79 -22.52 -51.63
N HIS A 507 10.65 -22.97 -51.09
CA HIS A 507 9.85 -24.03 -51.70
C HIS A 507 9.31 -23.60 -53.08
N MET A 508 8.69 -22.41 -53.16
CA MET A 508 8.09 -21.92 -54.40
C MET A 508 9.15 -21.65 -55.49
N SER A 509 10.31 -21.09 -55.14
CA SER A 509 11.42 -20.92 -56.10
C SER A 509 12.03 -22.24 -56.56
N SER A 510 12.09 -23.27 -55.69
CA SER A 510 12.47 -24.64 -56.10
C SER A 510 11.47 -25.23 -57.10
N PHE A 511 10.17 -24.97 -56.91
CA PHE A 511 9.11 -25.45 -57.80
C PHE A 511 9.15 -24.75 -59.16
N THR A 512 9.39 -23.44 -59.19
CA THR A 512 9.60 -22.67 -60.43
C THR A 512 10.81 -23.20 -61.22
N ARG A 513 11.96 -23.45 -60.57
CA ARG A 513 13.13 -24.09 -61.21
C ARG A 513 12.80 -25.50 -61.76
N GLN A 514 11.97 -26.26 -61.06
CA GLN A 514 11.55 -27.59 -61.52
C GLN A 514 10.58 -27.50 -62.70
N ALA A 515 9.73 -26.48 -62.76
CA ALA A 515 8.83 -26.21 -63.88
C ALA A 515 9.57 -25.76 -65.16
N THR A 516 10.56 -24.86 -65.05
CA THR A 516 11.38 -24.44 -66.20
C THR A 516 12.23 -25.58 -66.77
N ASN A 517 12.81 -26.42 -65.90
CA ASN A 517 13.53 -27.61 -66.36
C ASN A 517 12.60 -28.62 -67.10
N ILE A 518 11.29 -28.59 -66.84
CA ILE A 518 10.28 -29.41 -67.54
C ILE A 518 9.84 -28.78 -68.87
N SER A 519 9.90 -27.45 -69.04
CA SER A 519 9.69 -26.82 -70.37
C SER A 519 10.87 -27.11 -71.29
N ASP A 520 12.11 -26.92 -70.82
CA ASP A 520 13.30 -27.07 -71.65
C ASP A 520 13.49 -28.54 -72.10
N GLY A 521 13.22 -29.48 -71.19
CA GLY A 521 13.16 -30.91 -71.50
C GLY A 521 12.05 -31.32 -72.48
N LYS A 522 11.02 -30.48 -72.71
CA LYS A 522 10.05 -30.67 -73.79
C LYS A 522 10.53 -30.07 -75.11
N TYR A 523 11.08 -28.86 -75.10
CA TYR A 523 11.60 -28.21 -76.32
C TYR A 523 12.74 -29.01 -76.95
N ALA A 524 13.71 -29.48 -76.16
CA ALA A 524 14.78 -30.36 -76.65
C ALA A 524 14.25 -31.66 -77.28
N ARG A 525 13.13 -32.19 -76.78
CA ARG A 525 12.52 -33.43 -77.27
C ARG A 525 11.65 -33.24 -78.52
N ALA A 526 11.13 -32.04 -78.76
CA ALA A 526 10.46 -31.70 -80.01
C ALA A 526 11.45 -31.66 -81.18
N ASN A 527 12.56 -30.93 -81.02
CA ASN A 527 13.59 -30.79 -82.05
C ASN A 527 14.22 -32.14 -82.45
N LEU A 528 14.40 -33.06 -81.48
CA LEU A 528 14.91 -34.41 -81.76
C LEU A 528 13.96 -35.25 -82.64
N LEU A 529 12.64 -35.04 -82.54
CA LEU A 529 11.64 -35.75 -83.33
C LEU A 529 11.54 -35.22 -84.77
N GLN A 530 11.77 -33.92 -84.96
CA GLN A 530 11.68 -33.26 -86.26
C GLN A 530 12.84 -33.64 -87.21
N ASN A 531 14.02 -33.96 -86.65
CA ASN A 531 15.18 -34.44 -87.42
C ASN A 531 15.12 -35.93 -87.81
N LEU A 532 14.09 -36.68 -87.39
CA LEU A 532 13.98 -38.13 -87.66
C LEU A 532 13.01 -38.51 -88.78
N THR A 533 12.35 -37.54 -89.43
CA THR A 533 11.30 -37.79 -90.45
C THR A 533 11.64 -37.25 -91.85
N GLY A 534 12.78 -36.58 -92.05
CA GLY A 534 13.16 -35.95 -93.31
C GLY A 534 14.05 -36.79 -94.23
N SER A 535 13.54 -37.86 -94.85
CA SER A 535 14.24 -38.53 -95.98
C SER A 535 13.32 -39.39 -96.86
N GLY A 536 13.38 -39.20 -98.18
CA GLY A 536 12.59 -39.91 -99.21
C GLY A 536 11.26 -39.22 -99.58
N GLY A 537 10.83 -39.27 -100.86
CA GLY A 537 9.58 -38.61 -101.26
C GLY A 537 9.20 -38.69 -102.76
N ILE A 538 8.49 -37.64 -103.21
CA ILE A 538 7.97 -37.29 -104.55
C ILE A 538 6.68 -38.02 -105.06
N ILE A 539 5.79 -37.20 -105.64
CA ILE A 539 4.62 -37.45 -106.53
C ILE A 539 3.24 -37.73 -105.86
N GLY A 540 2.28 -36.82 -106.06
CA GLY A 540 0.83 -37.06 -105.90
C GLY A 540 0.00 -35.82 -105.52
N ASN A 541 -0.94 -35.41 -106.39
CA ASN A 541 -1.89 -34.30 -106.17
C ASN A 541 -2.75 -34.44 -104.88
N GLY A 542 -3.19 -33.29 -104.31
CA GLY A 542 -4.51 -33.24 -103.65
C GLY A 542 -4.66 -32.30 -102.44
N ASN A 543 -5.12 -31.07 -102.70
CA ASN A 543 -5.81 -30.13 -101.80
C ASN A 543 -5.18 -29.69 -100.45
N GLN A 544 -5.25 -28.38 -100.22
CA GLN A 544 -4.86 -27.69 -98.98
C GLN A 544 -5.92 -27.85 -97.88
N VAL A 545 -5.51 -27.85 -96.60
CA VAL A 545 -6.11 -27.00 -95.55
C VAL A 545 -5.04 -26.62 -94.51
N TYR A 546 -5.13 -25.40 -93.97
CA TYR A 546 -4.38 -24.86 -92.81
C TYR A 546 -2.84 -24.71 -92.88
N ASN A 547 -2.40 -23.45 -93.07
CA ASN A 547 -1.16 -22.90 -92.49
C ASN A 547 -1.53 -21.85 -91.44
N PRO A 548 -0.87 -21.78 -90.26
CA PRO A 548 -0.83 -20.59 -89.43
C PRO A 548 0.23 -19.60 -89.96
N CYS A 549 0.02 -18.30 -89.76
CA CYS A 549 0.95 -17.27 -90.22
C CYS A 549 2.05 -16.96 -89.19
N GLU A 550 3.31 -17.00 -89.61
CA GLU A 550 4.37 -16.22 -88.97
C GLU A 550 4.27 -14.74 -89.39
N LEU A 551 4.71 -13.83 -88.53
CA LEU A 551 5.02 -12.44 -88.90
C LEU A 551 6.51 -12.20 -88.65
N LYS A 552 7.26 -11.76 -89.67
CA LYS A 552 8.68 -11.41 -89.53
C LYS A 552 8.88 -9.96 -89.11
N LEU A 553 9.84 -9.75 -88.23
CA LEU A 553 10.48 -8.45 -87.98
C LEU A 553 11.52 -8.13 -89.07
N LEU A 554 11.69 -6.84 -89.34
CA LEU A 554 12.84 -6.23 -89.99
C LEU A 554 13.05 -4.84 -89.35
N ASP A 555 14.30 -4.49 -89.07
CA ASP A 555 14.71 -3.17 -88.58
C ASP A 555 15.08 -2.24 -89.76
N ASP A 556 14.78 -0.93 -89.66
CA ASP A 556 15.83 0.11 -89.48
C ASP A 556 15.28 1.58 -89.51
N VAL A 557 15.28 2.22 -88.33
CA VAL A 557 15.94 3.51 -87.95
C VAL A 557 16.33 4.48 -89.10
N PRO A 558 16.02 5.82 -89.08
CA PRO A 558 16.47 6.76 -88.02
C PRO A 558 15.60 8.03 -87.71
N THR A 559 15.44 8.47 -86.46
CA THR A 559 16.21 9.53 -85.73
C THR A 559 15.38 9.94 -84.47
N ALA A 560 15.84 10.63 -83.39
CA ALA A 560 17.05 11.40 -83.09
C ALA A 560 17.42 11.42 -81.56
N LYS A 561 18.71 11.69 -81.23
CA LYS A 561 19.32 12.32 -80.00
C LYS A 561 18.85 11.85 -78.58
N LYS A 562 19.69 11.24 -77.72
CA LYS A 562 20.83 11.78 -76.89
C LYS A 562 20.42 12.83 -75.82
N HIS A 563 20.93 12.89 -74.57
CA HIS A 563 21.99 12.16 -73.81
C HIS A 563 21.84 12.43 -72.27
N VAL A 564 22.01 11.46 -71.35
CA VAL A 564 23.19 11.12 -70.49
C VAL A 564 23.44 11.93 -69.17
N ILE A 565 23.20 11.25 -68.03
CA ILE A 565 23.93 11.15 -66.71
C ILE A 565 24.57 12.41 -66.04
N ILE A 566 24.29 12.65 -64.73
CA ILE A 566 25.25 12.78 -63.56
C ILE A 566 24.55 13.26 -62.24
N ARG A 567 25.21 13.01 -61.09
CA ARG A 567 24.85 13.39 -59.69
C ARG A 567 24.74 14.92 -59.47
N GLY A 568 23.96 15.35 -58.48
CA GLY A 568 24.03 16.71 -57.90
C GLY A 568 23.25 16.85 -56.58
N THR A 569 23.80 17.61 -55.62
CA THR A 569 23.32 17.85 -54.24
C THR A 569 22.33 19.03 -54.12
N SER A 570 21.88 19.25 -52.87
CA SER A 570 21.56 20.56 -52.23
C SER A 570 20.29 21.34 -52.62
N ASP A 571 19.34 21.28 -51.68
CA ASP A 571 18.74 22.41 -50.92
C ASP A 571 17.55 23.28 -51.44
N GLU A 572 16.63 23.45 -50.48
CA GLU A 572 15.75 24.59 -50.14
C GLU A 572 14.39 24.94 -50.82
N GLU A 573 13.46 25.27 -49.89
CA GLU A 573 12.28 26.17 -49.89
C GLU A 573 11.02 26.01 -50.79
N ALA A 574 9.92 25.71 -50.09
CA ALA A 574 8.68 26.53 -49.95
C ALA A 574 7.50 26.52 -50.96
N TYR A 575 6.31 26.58 -50.34
CA TYR A 575 5.04 27.23 -50.76
C TYR A 575 4.13 26.68 -51.90
N GLN A 576 3.26 25.74 -51.51
CA GLN A 576 1.79 25.95 -51.38
C GLN A 576 0.80 25.84 -52.58
N GLU A 577 -0.36 25.24 -52.24
CA GLU A 577 -1.74 25.38 -52.79
C GLU A 577 -2.34 24.40 -53.85
N ARG A 578 -3.61 24.05 -53.58
CA ARG A 578 -4.75 23.70 -54.48
C ARG A 578 -5.02 22.27 -55.02
N ARG A 579 -5.97 21.63 -54.30
CA ARG A 579 -7.39 21.36 -54.68
C ARG A 579 -7.83 20.06 -55.41
N GLN A 580 -8.89 19.45 -54.82
CA GLN A 580 -10.11 18.88 -55.47
C GLN A 580 -9.97 17.59 -56.33
N SER A 581 -11.00 16.77 -56.61
CA SER A 581 -12.42 16.56 -56.14
C SER A 581 -12.99 15.33 -56.89
N ALA A 582 -14.02 14.55 -56.52
CA ALA A 582 -14.92 14.34 -55.36
C ALA A 582 -15.37 12.83 -55.43
N TYR A 583 -16.36 12.21 -54.77
CA TYR A 583 -17.65 12.53 -54.09
C TYR A 583 -17.80 11.60 -52.85
N ALA A 584 -18.75 11.68 -51.90
CA ALA A 584 -20.23 11.87 -51.89
C ALA A 584 -21.02 10.64 -52.45
N LEU A 585 -22.21 10.28 -51.97
CA LEU A 585 -23.22 10.95 -51.10
C LEU A 585 -23.49 10.13 -49.80
N GLU A 586 -23.91 10.67 -48.64
CA GLU A 586 -25.15 11.39 -48.25
C GLU A 586 -26.43 10.51 -48.27
N LEU A 587 -27.45 10.64 -47.39
CA LEU A 587 -27.80 11.72 -46.45
C LEU A 587 -28.53 11.22 -45.15
N GLU A 588 -28.65 12.13 -44.19
CA GLU A 588 -29.33 12.17 -42.86
C GLU A 588 -30.88 12.46 -42.97
N PRO A 589 -31.68 12.90 -41.95
CA PRO A 589 -31.57 12.90 -40.45
C PRO A 589 -32.88 12.59 -39.63
N ALA A 590 -32.77 12.53 -38.29
CA ALA A 590 -33.72 13.02 -37.24
C ALA A 590 -35.20 12.54 -37.17
N LEU A 591 -36.04 12.77 -36.13
CA LEU A 591 -35.97 13.62 -34.90
C LEU A 591 -36.72 12.93 -33.70
N SER A 592 -37.18 13.67 -32.70
CA SER A 592 -37.73 13.21 -31.39
C SER A 592 -39.24 12.93 -31.36
N ASP A 593 -39.74 12.29 -30.28
CA ASP A 593 -40.65 12.88 -29.27
C ASP A 593 -40.97 11.88 -28.12
N ALA A 594 -41.87 12.24 -27.19
CA ALA A 594 -42.07 11.55 -25.89
C ALA A 594 -43.56 11.25 -25.57
N GLU A 595 -43.82 10.68 -24.37
CA GLU A 595 -45.16 10.32 -23.80
C GLU A 595 -45.91 9.16 -24.49
N SER A 596 -46.84 8.40 -23.86
CA SER A 596 -47.11 8.11 -22.42
C SER A 596 -48.06 6.86 -22.27
N SER A 597 -48.19 6.34 -21.04
CA SER A 597 -49.32 5.57 -20.45
C SER A 597 -49.93 4.30 -21.13
N ASP A 598 -49.76 3.17 -20.42
CA ASP A 598 -50.79 2.27 -19.86
C ASP A 598 -51.48 1.07 -20.57
N GLU A 599 -51.77 0.09 -19.69
CA GLU A 599 -52.69 -1.08 -19.68
C GLU A 599 -52.70 -2.18 -20.76
N GLY A 600 -52.69 -3.45 -20.30
CA GLY A 600 -53.87 -4.29 -20.58
C GLY A 600 -53.75 -5.80 -20.90
N ASN A 601 -53.19 -6.62 -20.01
CA ASN A 601 -53.52 -8.08 -19.84
C ASN A 601 -53.27 -9.05 -21.04
N GLU A 602 -53.27 -10.39 -20.94
CA GLU A 602 -53.55 -11.33 -19.83
C GLU A 602 -52.74 -12.65 -19.99
N SER A 603 -52.49 -13.37 -18.88
CA SER A 603 -52.21 -14.83 -18.72
C SER A 603 -51.33 -15.59 -19.75
N ASP A 604 -50.39 -16.46 -19.33
CA ASP A 604 -50.74 -17.64 -18.53
C ASP A 604 -49.62 -18.19 -17.59
N THR A 605 -50.07 -19.06 -16.68
CA THR A 605 -49.46 -19.83 -15.59
C THR A 605 -48.23 -20.69 -15.99
N VAL A 606 -47.34 -21.16 -15.10
CA VAL A 606 -47.55 -21.90 -13.83
C VAL A 606 -46.41 -21.69 -12.82
N THR A 607 -46.77 -21.64 -11.53
CA THR A 607 -45.86 -21.63 -10.36
C THR A 607 -45.73 -23.04 -9.74
N LEU A 608 -44.61 -23.35 -9.06
CA LEU A 608 -44.67 -23.98 -7.72
C LEU A 608 -43.30 -24.04 -6.99
N SER A 609 -43.35 -23.86 -5.68
CA SER A 609 -42.27 -24.13 -4.72
C SER A 609 -42.88 -24.63 -3.40
N ARG A 610 -42.16 -25.45 -2.63
CA ARG A 610 -42.17 -25.49 -1.14
C ARG A 610 -41.32 -26.60 -0.51
N ASN A 611 -40.97 -26.36 0.75
CA ASN A 611 -40.28 -27.23 1.71
C ASN A 611 -41.23 -28.37 2.21
N SER A 612 -40.87 -29.38 3.03
CA SER A 612 -39.98 -29.39 4.21
C SER A 612 -39.59 -30.82 4.71
N THR A 613 -38.82 -30.86 5.80
CA THR A 613 -38.82 -31.86 6.93
C THR A 613 -37.97 -33.16 6.90
N THR A 614 -36.81 -33.09 7.59
CA THR A 614 -36.30 -34.00 8.66
C THR A 614 -36.19 -35.53 8.48
N SER A 615 -34.96 -36.10 8.60
CA SER A 615 -34.50 -36.91 9.78
C SER A 615 -33.30 -37.86 9.51
N SER A 616 -32.35 -37.89 10.46
CA SER A 616 -31.50 -39.02 10.94
C SER A 616 -30.49 -39.82 10.06
N SER A 617 -29.35 -40.13 10.73
CA SER A 617 -28.48 -41.33 10.70
C SER A 617 -27.44 -41.62 9.58
N CYS A 618 -26.16 -41.45 9.98
CA CYS A 618 -25.06 -42.44 9.98
C CYS A 618 -24.28 -42.84 8.69
N ILE A 619 -22.98 -42.46 8.72
CA ILE A 619 -21.75 -43.29 8.51
C ILE A 619 -21.64 -44.16 7.24
N GLU A 620 -20.66 -43.82 6.39
CA GLU A 620 -19.49 -44.70 6.11
C GLU A 620 -18.32 -43.87 5.52
N VAL A 621 -17.08 -44.28 5.84
CA VAL A 621 -15.81 -43.73 5.31
C VAL A 621 -14.83 -44.90 5.20
N GLU A 622 -14.26 -45.13 4.02
CA GLU A 622 -13.12 -46.04 3.86
C GLU A 622 -11.80 -45.27 4.10
N HIS A 623 -10.87 -45.92 4.81
CA HIS A 623 -9.46 -45.49 4.92
C HIS A 623 -8.64 -46.07 3.77
N ASP A 624 -7.45 -45.50 3.57
CA ASP A 624 -6.27 -46.26 3.15
C ASP A 624 -5.11 -45.75 4.04
N ASP A 625 -4.34 -46.66 4.62
CA ASP A 625 -3.48 -46.39 5.79
C ASP A 625 -2.02 -46.03 5.41
N ASP A 626 -1.30 -45.37 6.33
CA ASP A 626 0.06 -45.80 6.72
C ASP A 626 0.48 -45.15 8.06
N ASP A 627 1.03 -45.96 8.97
CA ASP A 627 1.21 -45.67 10.41
C ASP A 627 2.49 -44.88 10.77
N ILE A 628 2.45 -44.19 11.93
CA ILE A 628 3.49 -44.24 12.97
C ILE A 628 2.89 -43.73 14.30
N CYS A 629 3.05 -44.50 15.39
CA CYS A 629 2.32 -44.32 16.65
C CYS A 629 3.17 -43.66 17.79
N ILE A 630 2.63 -43.73 19.03
CA ILE A 630 3.19 -43.38 20.36
C ILE A 630 2.93 -41.92 20.80
N ASP A 631 2.32 -41.64 21.97
CA ASP A 631 1.46 -42.44 22.87
C ASP A 631 0.68 -41.47 23.79
N CYS A 632 -0.61 -41.73 24.04
CA CYS A 632 -1.41 -41.08 25.10
C CYS A 632 -2.58 -42.00 25.47
N PHE A 633 -2.83 -42.24 26.77
CA PHE A 633 -3.93 -43.08 27.24
C PHE A 633 -4.65 -42.49 28.47
N ASP A 634 -5.98 -42.48 28.38
CA ASP A 634 -7.07 -42.29 29.35
C ASP A 634 -6.77 -41.88 30.82
N ASP A 635 -7.17 -40.65 31.15
CA ASP A 635 -8.44 -40.28 31.83
C ASP A 635 -8.95 -41.03 33.11
N ASN A 636 -9.78 -40.30 33.88
CA ASN A 636 -10.63 -40.72 35.02
C ASN A 636 -10.00 -41.08 36.39
N GLY A 637 -9.81 -40.05 37.21
CA GLY A 637 -10.72 -39.78 38.34
C GLY A 637 -10.87 -40.79 39.48
N LEU A 638 -10.27 -40.47 40.65
CA LEU A 638 -10.61 -41.05 41.95
C LEU A 638 -10.16 -40.11 43.09
N GLU A 639 -11.11 -39.50 43.82
CA GLU A 639 -10.82 -38.68 45.01
C GLU A 639 -11.35 -39.38 46.27
N VAL A 640 -10.49 -39.48 47.30
CA VAL A 640 -10.76 -40.27 48.52
C VAL A 640 -10.66 -39.36 49.76
N THR A 641 -11.69 -39.40 50.59
CA THR A 641 -11.84 -38.61 51.81
C THR A 641 -10.98 -39.11 52.98
N VAL A 642 -10.36 -38.19 53.74
CA VAL A 642 -10.04 -38.42 55.17
C VAL A 642 -10.31 -37.16 56.00
N ASP A 643 -11.08 -37.38 57.06
CA ASP A 643 -11.58 -36.53 58.15
C ASP A 643 -10.76 -35.33 58.68
N ALA A 644 -11.49 -34.28 59.10
CA ALA A 644 -11.48 -33.84 60.51
C ALA A 644 -12.76 -33.07 60.92
N ALA A 645 -13.30 -33.39 62.09
CA ALA A 645 -14.47 -32.77 62.76
C ALA A 645 -14.03 -31.73 63.83
N SER A 646 -14.85 -30.88 64.47
CA SER A 646 -16.25 -30.41 64.30
C SER A 646 -16.60 -29.40 65.42
N THR A 647 -17.59 -28.50 65.25
CA THR A 647 -18.34 -27.93 66.40
C THR A 647 -19.75 -27.42 66.03
N SER A 648 -20.76 -27.85 66.82
CA SER A 648 -22.01 -27.17 67.26
C SER A 648 -22.64 -25.99 66.47
N SER A 649 -23.97 -25.84 66.33
CA SER A 649 -25.15 -26.63 66.78
C SER A 649 -26.49 -25.93 66.37
N SER A 650 -27.59 -26.70 66.19
CA SER A 650 -29.04 -26.37 66.48
C SER A 650 -29.67 -24.99 66.11
N SER A 651 -30.95 -24.84 65.70
CA SER A 651 -32.03 -25.78 65.32
C SER A 651 -33.30 -25.02 64.86
N SER A 652 -34.11 -25.63 63.98
CA SER A 652 -35.60 -25.55 63.85
C SER A 652 -36.37 -24.22 63.67
N SER A 653 -37.14 -24.14 62.56
CA SER A 653 -38.51 -23.56 62.39
C SER A 653 -38.78 -22.06 62.68
N SER A 654 -39.30 -21.25 61.75
CA SER A 654 -40.71 -21.32 61.28
C SER A 654 -41.05 -20.24 60.19
N LYS A 655 -42.25 -20.33 59.59
CA LYS A 655 -42.91 -19.40 58.62
C LYS A 655 -44.25 -18.89 59.25
N PRO A 656 -45.02 -17.86 58.76
CA PRO A 656 -45.25 -17.54 57.33
C PRO A 656 -45.59 -16.06 56.90
N GLY A 657 -45.75 -15.84 55.57
CA GLY A 657 -46.48 -14.72 54.93
C GLY A 657 -45.65 -13.47 54.55
N ALA A 658 -46.04 -12.55 53.64
CA ALA A 658 -47.17 -12.45 52.67
C ALA A 658 -47.00 -11.11 51.85
N LYS A 659 -47.45 -10.85 50.60
CA LYS A 659 -47.98 -11.66 49.45
C LYS A 659 -48.02 -10.79 48.15
N HIS A 660 -47.53 -11.28 46.98
CA HIS A 660 -47.64 -10.67 45.62
C HIS A 660 -47.00 -9.26 45.43
N GLN A 661 -46.83 -8.68 44.22
CA GLN A 661 -47.17 -9.08 42.83
C GLN A 661 -46.13 -8.60 41.80
N LEU A 662 -46.06 -9.26 40.63
CA LEU A 662 -45.35 -8.76 39.43
C LEU A 662 -46.24 -7.80 38.61
N GLY A 663 -45.61 -6.86 37.90
CA GLY A 663 -46.24 -6.02 36.88
C GLY A 663 -45.21 -5.58 35.83
N VAL A 664 -45.51 -5.80 34.56
CA VAL A 664 -44.65 -5.46 33.41
C VAL A 664 -45.32 -4.36 32.59
N SER A 665 -44.54 -3.42 32.02
CA SER A 665 -44.97 -2.66 30.84
C SER A 665 -43.77 -2.29 29.96
N LEU A 666 -44.04 -2.19 28.65
CA LEU A 666 -43.11 -1.65 27.64
C LEU A 666 -43.47 -0.19 27.31
N ALA A 667 -42.70 0.39 26.38
CA ALA A 667 -43.01 1.56 25.53
C ALA A 667 -43.00 2.95 26.23
N SER A 668 -42.78 4.07 25.53
CA SER A 668 -42.10 4.37 24.24
C SER A 668 -42.00 5.91 24.10
N SER A 669 -41.34 6.42 23.04
CA SER A 669 -41.15 7.84 22.67
C SER A 669 -40.27 8.69 23.62
N GLY A 670 -39.65 9.78 23.18
CA GLY A 670 -39.50 10.29 21.80
C GLY A 670 -39.58 11.82 21.69
N TYR A 671 -39.01 12.35 20.60
CA TYR A 671 -38.92 13.77 20.20
C TYR A 671 -37.90 14.68 20.90
N ALA A 672 -37.34 15.59 20.09
CA ALA A 672 -36.37 16.62 20.44
C ALA A 672 -36.99 18.02 20.34
N SER A 673 -36.37 19.02 20.98
CA SER A 673 -36.73 20.43 20.85
C SER A 673 -35.52 21.36 21.04
N SER A 674 -35.18 22.12 20.00
CA SER A 674 -34.68 23.50 20.12
C SER A 674 -35.80 24.43 19.65
N PRO A 675 -35.84 25.72 20.06
CA PRO A 675 -35.49 26.76 19.09
C PRO A 675 -34.97 28.11 19.67
N ALA A 676 -34.73 29.07 18.75
CA ALA A 676 -34.93 30.53 18.90
C ALA A 676 -33.79 31.45 19.43
N SER A 677 -32.75 31.60 18.61
CA SER A 677 -32.24 32.87 18.04
C SER A 677 -32.63 34.26 18.62
N SER A 678 -31.63 35.14 18.75
CA SER A 678 -31.71 36.60 18.52
C SER A 678 -30.34 37.12 18.02
N SER A 679 -30.20 37.51 16.75
CA SER A 679 -30.38 38.86 16.16
C SER A 679 -29.14 39.79 16.23
N SER A 680 -28.31 39.68 15.19
CA SER A 680 -27.48 40.72 14.55
C SER A 680 -27.25 42.10 15.20
N SER A 681 -25.99 42.54 15.21
CA SER A 681 -25.64 43.90 14.81
C SER A 681 -24.33 43.93 14.03
N SER A 682 -24.26 44.75 12.98
CA SER A 682 -23.10 44.93 12.10
C SER A 682 -22.45 46.28 12.36
N ASN A 683 -21.12 46.35 12.30
CA ASN A 683 -20.39 47.60 12.10
C ASN A 683 -19.13 47.34 11.28
N GLU A 684 -19.03 47.98 10.12
CA GLU A 684 -17.78 48.12 9.39
C GLU A 684 -16.90 49.17 10.07
N LEU A 685 -15.58 49.01 10.06
CA LEU A 685 -14.67 50.15 10.11
C LEU A 685 -13.34 49.83 9.39
N SER A 686 -12.81 50.84 8.70
CA SER A 686 -11.77 50.71 7.68
C SER A 686 -10.39 50.37 8.26
N GLY A 687 -9.67 49.49 7.56
CA GLY A 687 -8.34 49.04 7.96
C GLY A 687 -7.21 50.08 7.79
N SER A 688 -5.99 49.65 8.13
CA SER A 688 -4.75 50.35 7.79
C SER A 688 -3.70 49.37 7.29
N ASN A 689 -2.96 49.74 6.25
CA ASN A 689 -1.82 48.96 5.76
C ASN A 689 -0.59 49.22 6.65
N SER A 690 0.14 48.16 7.00
CA SER A 690 1.55 48.28 7.38
C SER A 690 2.37 47.24 6.61
N LYS A 691 3.58 47.64 6.14
CA LYS A 691 4.51 46.79 5.40
C LYS A 691 5.79 46.60 6.20
N THR A 692 5.94 45.44 6.83
CA THR A 692 7.16 44.94 7.47
C THR A 692 7.05 43.41 7.53
N GLY A 693 8.06 42.61 7.23
CA GLY A 693 9.38 42.92 6.67
C GLY A 693 10.18 41.62 6.61
N TRP A 694 10.36 41.04 5.42
CA TRP A 694 10.92 39.69 5.27
C TRP A 694 12.42 39.66 5.59
N MET A 695 12.82 38.83 6.56
CA MET A 695 14.20 38.37 6.73
C MET A 695 14.22 36.85 6.92
N PRO A 696 14.63 36.07 5.90
CA PRO A 696 14.92 34.66 6.09
C PRO A 696 16.26 34.51 6.84
N TYR A 697 16.29 33.73 7.92
CA TYR A 697 17.56 33.32 8.53
C TYR A 697 18.14 32.12 7.79
N ALA A 698 19.47 32.12 7.62
CA ALA A 698 20.16 31.13 6.78
C ALA A 698 20.60 29.88 7.57
N HIS A 699 20.65 28.74 6.88
CA HIS A 699 21.33 27.55 7.39
C HIS A 699 22.83 27.82 7.64
N PRO A 700 23.43 27.30 8.71
CA PRO A 700 24.87 27.34 8.90
C PRO A 700 25.55 26.25 8.05
N GLU A 701 26.01 26.61 6.85
CA GLU A 701 26.96 25.75 6.13
C GLU A 701 28.29 25.61 6.88
N LYS A 702 28.94 24.47 6.72
CA LYS A 702 30.23 24.14 7.35
C LYS A 702 31.31 25.11 6.85
N PHE A 703 32.03 25.76 7.77
CA PHE A 703 33.31 26.38 7.46
C PHE A 703 34.44 25.77 8.30
N ASP A 704 35.44 25.25 7.60
CA ASP A 704 36.66 24.69 8.19
C ASP A 704 37.59 25.81 8.68
N GLY A 705 38.40 25.54 9.70
CA GLY A 705 39.09 26.57 10.46
C GLY A 705 40.49 26.92 9.94
N THR A 706 40.90 28.19 10.07
CA THR A 706 42.24 28.57 10.57
C THR A 706 42.41 30.09 10.71
N THR A 707 43.15 30.52 11.74
CA THR A 707 43.56 31.92 12.06
C THR A 707 42.43 32.92 12.41
N GLY A 708 42.64 33.95 13.24
CA GLY A 708 43.80 34.20 14.12
C GLY A 708 43.83 35.61 14.74
N MET A 709 43.89 35.67 16.08
CA MET A 709 44.27 36.82 16.93
C MET A 709 43.35 38.07 17.10
N THR A 710 43.54 38.66 18.29
CA THR A 710 43.34 40.08 18.70
C THR A 710 41.95 40.68 18.95
N LYS A 711 41.72 40.94 20.25
CA LYS A 711 40.83 41.95 20.88
C LYS A 711 40.78 43.29 20.13
N HIS A 712 39.64 43.99 20.16
CA HIS A 712 39.41 45.08 21.15
C HIS A 712 38.01 45.72 21.09
N VAL A 713 37.60 46.27 22.24
CA VAL A 713 36.34 46.98 22.56
C VAL A 713 35.12 46.06 22.64
#